data_AF-A0A1I7ERX1-F1
#
_entry.id   AF-A0A1I7ERX1-F1
#
_cell.length_a   1.000
_cell.length_b   1.000
_cell.length_c   1.000
_cell.angle_alpha   90.00
_cell.angle_beta   90.00
_cell.angle_gamma   90.00
#
_symmetry.space_group_name_H-M   'P 1'
#
loop_
_entity.id
_entity.type
_entity.pdbx_description
1 polymer ?
#
loop_
_entity_poly.entity_id
_entity_poly.type
_entity_poly.pdbx_seq_one_letter_code
_entity_poly.pdbx_strand_id
1 'polypeptide(L)'
;MTGPDFSVDRRSAPLSRRQLYDAQSVLIITRPPQAPVKPAIGQPGSRSSFVPTEADMFLVVSDDGSVVAFNGHVDLGTGIGTALAQIVAEELDVPLTRVSVVLGHTSEAPNQGPTIASATIQISAVPLRHAAAQARQFLLAEAAARLNVSTEQLDVRDGVVFTRDGGTEKSIAYGELITGRRIELDLATDAPLKSPDAYKIVGKSTPRVDIPAKATGELSFVHDVRVPGMLHGRVVRPPYAGVAQGDFMGNSLLHVDEASVSDLPGIVKVVVIRDFVGIVAEREEVAQQAVKRLHVQWKAVEGLPALETSEEVEAALRANPANRRDLVIEGDVDAALAQDPARTLERTYVWPFQMHASIGPSCAVADYRDAKLKVWSGTQNPHSLRADLALLMALDEAHIEIVRMDAAGCYGRNCADDVAADAALLSRATGSPVRVQLSREDEHAWEPKGAAQLMDVRGALDAEGELAAYDFATRYPSNDAPTLALLLTGTISAQPQVFEMGDRTSVPPYDYRTMRIVCDDTPPIVRASWLRGVSALPNTFAHESFIDELAAEAGVDPVEFRLKHLTDPRAIDLVKAVAEKAGWQPRSIALKDDQEEGDVARGRGFAYARYVHSKFPGFGAAWSAWVADIEVNRKSGELAVTRVVVGQDTGTMVNPDGVRHQIHGNVIQATSRALKERVTFGDNAVTSQEWGAYPILTFREVPVIEVVMMPRHGEPPMGTGESASLPGAAAIANALYDATGVRFRRPPFTPETIRAALADAQAEEAAARKKKRWRLGFLGAIAAGAAGWLGALALTPQAMAPITPPLASAFAPELVARGKLLAALGNCAVCHTAHNGVPNAGGKPLDTPFGTIYSTNITPDGQTGIGTWSLDAFVRAMRQGISRDGHHLYPAFPYTSFRNTSDDDLKALYAYLMAQTPVRSRPPETKLAFPFSVRPLMAAWNGLFLGRNTFTASGTQSAQWDRGAYLVNSLGHCSACHTPRNAFGAEKTGAAFMGGGMAEGWEAPALSTLSNAPVPWSEDELFSYLRYGHAPLHGVAAGPMAPVVNDLVALPDSDIRAMATYLASLNPLEPNTDPAAMARQYEQASTITGTATGLGARLFDGACAACHHTGSGPQLFGAHPSLALNTNLHSTTPDNLIRVILDGIGSPARPELGTMPAYRDSFNDAQVAELVTYLRQQFAGGKPAWQDVTASVARIRATPQAE
;
A
#
# COMPACT_ATOMS: atom_id res chain seq x y z
N MET A 1 -12.69 -2.95 -38.44
CA MET A 1 -11.74 -3.56 -37.49
C MET A 1 -12.48 -4.68 -36.78
N THR A 2 -12.33 -5.91 -37.26
CA THR A 2 -12.78 -7.11 -36.55
C THR A 2 -11.90 -7.23 -35.31
N GLY A 3 -12.51 -7.26 -34.12
CA GLY A 3 -11.78 -7.47 -32.87
C GLY A 3 -10.97 -8.78 -32.93
N PRO A 4 -9.90 -8.91 -32.13
CA PRO A 4 -9.12 -10.13 -32.09
C PRO A 4 -10.04 -11.31 -31.75
N ASP A 5 -9.96 -12.35 -32.59
CA ASP A 5 -10.61 -13.63 -32.33
C ASP A 5 -9.90 -14.28 -31.14
N PHE A 6 -10.57 -14.28 -29.98
CA PHE A 6 -10.09 -14.92 -28.76
C PHE A 6 -10.36 -16.44 -28.75
N SER A 7 -10.75 -17.05 -29.87
CA SER A 7 -10.77 -18.51 -30.03
C SER A 7 -9.34 -19.07 -30.17
N VAL A 8 -8.50 -18.81 -29.17
CA VAL A 8 -7.36 -19.68 -28.93
C VAL A 8 -7.95 -21.02 -28.54
N ASP A 9 -7.74 -22.03 -29.39
CA ASP A 9 -8.07 -23.44 -29.12
C ASP A 9 -7.72 -23.76 -27.66
N ARG A 10 -8.75 -23.94 -26.84
CA ARG A 10 -8.61 -24.06 -25.38
C ARG A 10 -7.93 -25.38 -25.12
N ARG A 11 -6.61 -25.35 -24.95
CA ARG A 11 -5.81 -26.54 -24.63
C ARG A 11 -6.46 -27.24 -23.44
N SER A 12 -6.84 -28.49 -23.61
CA SER A 12 -7.06 -29.37 -22.48
C SER A 12 -5.80 -29.35 -21.60
N ALA A 13 -5.98 -29.39 -20.27
CA ALA A 13 -4.85 -29.49 -19.36
C ALA A 13 -3.96 -30.68 -19.80
N PRO A 14 -2.62 -30.50 -19.84
CA PRO A 14 -1.74 -31.59 -20.23
C PRO A 14 -1.94 -32.78 -19.30
N LEU A 15 -1.77 -33.99 -19.83
CA LEU A 15 -1.77 -35.21 -19.02
C LEU A 15 -0.72 -35.07 -17.91
N SER A 16 -1.05 -35.54 -16.71
CA SER A 16 -0.12 -35.54 -15.59
C SER A 16 1.12 -36.37 -15.92
N ARG A 17 2.24 -36.06 -15.26
CA ARG A 17 3.50 -36.82 -15.38
C ARG A 17 3.28 -38.33 -15.28
N ARG A 18 2.46 -38.79 -14.33
CA ARG A 18 2.15 -40.21 -14.15
C ARG A 18 1.38 -40.79 -15.34
N GLN A 19 0.36 -40.09 -15.83
CA GLN A 19 -0.39 -40.52 -17.01
C GLN A 19 0.50 -40.60 -18.25
N LEU A 20 1.43 -39.65 -18.42
CA LEU A 20 2.41 -39.67 -19.51
C LEU A 20 3.41 -40.82 -19.36
N TYR A 21 3.84 -41.12 -18.14
CA TYR A 21 4.76 -42.23 -17.88
C TYR A 21 4.14 -43.60 -18.18
N ASP A 22 2.85 -43.77 -17.84
CA ASP A 22 2.07 -45.00 -18.03
C ASP A 22 1.59 -45.19 -19.49
N ALA A 23 1.70 -44.16 -20.33
CA ALA A 23 1.27 -44.19 -21.72
C ALA A 23 2.12 -45.16 -22.58
N GLN A 24 1.47 -45.78 -23.57
CA GLN A 24 2.07 -46.88 -24.37
C GLN A 24 2.54 -46.45 -25.77
N SER A 25 2.15 -45.27 -26.24
CA SER A 25 2.51 -44.71 -27.55
C SER A 25 3.20 -43.35 -27.37
N VAL A 26 4.41 -43.35 -26.82
CA VAL A 26 5.10 -42.13 -26.40
C VAL A 26 6.60 -42.22 -26.64
N LEU A 27 7.20 -41.06 -26.93
CA LEU A 27 8.64 -40.83 -26.86
C LEU A 27 8.92 -39.93 -25.66
N ILE A 28 9.74 -40.41 -24.73
CA ILE A 28 10.09 -39.71 -23.48
C ILE A 28 11.59 -39.47 -23.46
N ILE A 29 12.01 -38.23 -23.18
CA ILE A 29 13.40 -37.89 -22.88
C ILE A 29 13.53 -37.68 -21.38
N THR A 30 14.36 -38.50 -20.72
CA THR A 30 14.57 -38.47 -19.28
C THR A 30 16.03 -38.25 -18.92
N ARG A 31 16.27 -37.88 -17.66
CA ARG A 31 17.62 -37.88 -17.06
C ARG A 31 17.54 -38.67 -15.75
N PRO A 32 18.52 -39.54 -15.44
CA PRO A 32 18.56 -40.25 -14.17
C PRO A 32 18.43 -39.28 -12.98
N PRO A 33 17.80 -39.70 -11.87
CA PRO A 33 17.63 -38.81 -10.72
C PRO A 33 18.97 -38.26 -10.23
N GLN A 34 19.03 -36.95 -10.04
CA GLN A 34 20.24 -36.28 -9.56
C GLN A 34 20.01 -35.64 -8.19
N ALA A 35 21.07 -35.55 -7.41
CA ALA A 35 21.05 -34.76 -6.19
C ALA A 35 20.81 -33.27 -6.52
N PRO A 36 20.08 -32.54 -5.66
CA PRO A 36 19.94 -31.10 -5.79
C PRO A 36 21.33 -30.45 -5.86
N VAL A 37 21.46 -29.43 -6.72
CA VAL A 37 22.68 -28.62 -6.77
C VAL A 37 22.83 -27.90 -5.43
N LYS A 38 23.91 -28.20 -4.71
CA LYS A 38 24.22 -27.50 -3.45
C LYS A 38 24.63 -26.06 -3.73
N PRO A 39 24.18 -25.08 -2.92
CA PRO A 39 24.68 -23.72 -3.04
C PRO A 39 26.19 -23.69 -2.81
N ALA A 40 26.87 -22.77 -3.49
CA ALA A 40 28.27 -22.53 -3.20
C ALA A 40 28.43 -21.98 -1.77
N ILE A 41 29.56 -22.25 -1.13
CA ILE A 41 29.88 -21.69 0.19
C ILE A 41 29.71 -20.16 0.14
N GLY A 42 29.03 -19.60 1.14
CA GLY A 42 28.74 -18.17 1.24
C GLY A 42 27.52 -17.70 0.44
N GLN A 43 26.90 -18.55 -0.37
CA GLN A 43 25.72 -18.18 -1.19
C GLN A 43 24.41 -18.74 -0.60
N PRO A 44 23.29 -18.02 -0.74
CA PRO A 44 21.97 -18.54 -0.39
C PRO A 44 21.55 -19.68 -1.33
N GLY A 45 20.69 -20.60 -0.86
CA GLY A 45 20.15 -21.67 -1.69
C GLY A 45 19.43 -22.76 -0.89
N SER A 46 18.98 -23.79 -1.59
CA SER A 46 18.20 -24.87 -0.98
C SER A 46 19.05 -25.71 -0.02
N ARG A 47 18.47 -26.03 1.15
CA ARG A 47 19.01 -27.03 2.09
C ARG A 47 18.67 -28.48 1.71
N SER A 48 17.90 -28.68 0.64
CA SER A 48 17.42 -30.00 0.22
C SER A 48 18.59 -30.94 -0.09
N SER A 49 18.51 -32.15 0.43
CA SER A 49 19.35 -33.28 0.01
C SER A 49 18.52 -34.39 -0.64
N PHE A 50 17.25 -34.13 -0.89
CA PHE A 50 16.31 -35.11 -1.41
C PHE A 50 16.60 -35.41 -2.89
N VAL A 51 16.91 -36.68 -3.16
CA VAL A 51 17.03 -37.24 -4.51
C VAL A 51 15.72 -37.97 -4.83
N PRO A 52 14.94 -37.53 -5.83
CA PRO A 52 13.76 -38.26 -6.27
C PRO A 52 14.10 -39.70 -6.67
N THR A 53 13.17 -40.64 -6.49
CA THR A 53 13.34 -42.02 -6.98
C THR A 53 13.11 -42.13 -8.48
N GLU A 54 12.26 -41.27 -9.03
CA GLU A 54 11.91 -41.25 -10.45
C GLU A 54 12.86 -40.36 -11.26
N ALA A 55 13.11 -40.74 -12.52
CA ALA A 55 13.93 -39.96 -13.45
C ALA A 55 13.31 -38.59 -13.76
N ASP A 56 14.12 -37.57 -13.98
CA ASP A 56 13.66 -36.25 -14.43
C ASP A 56 13.11 -36.38 -15.86
N MET A 57 11.83 -36.08 -16.09
CA MET A 57 11.28 -35.93 -17.44
C MET A 57 11.56 -34.52 -17.95
N PHE A 58 12.02 -34.41 -19.19
CA PHE A 58 12.22 -33.11 -19.87
C PHE A 58 11.20 -32.90 -20.99
N LEU A 59 10.91 -33.95 -21.76
CA LEU A 59 10.09 -33.87 -22.95
C LEU A 59 9.32 -35.18 -23.18
N VAL A 60 8.05 -35.07 -23.54
CA VAL A 60 7.22 -36.18 -24.01
C VAL A 60 6.56 -35.79 -25.33
N VAL A 61 6.65 -36.67 -26.33
CA VAL A 61 5.89 -36.59 -27.59
C VAL A 61 4.90 -37.75 -27.63
N SER A 62 3.63 -37.44 -27.83
CA SER A 62 2.52 -38.40 -27.88
C SER A 62 2.14 -38.78 -29.32
N ASP A 63 1.41 -39.87 -29.50
CA ASP A 63 0.98 -40.37 -30.81
C ASP A 63 -0.10 -39.53 -31.52
N ASP A 64 -0.73 -38.59 -30.81
CA ASP A 64 -1.55 -37.52 -31.39
C ASP A 64 -0.73 -36.31 -31.87
N GLY A 65 0.59 -36.35 -31.68
CA GLY A 65 1.53 -35.29 -32.01
C GLY A 65 1.61 -34.16 -30.97
N SER A 66 0.91 -34.26 -29.85
CA SER A 66 1.06 -33.33 -28.72
C SER A 66 2.42 -33.50 -28.03
N VAL A 67 2.92 -32.39 -27.50
CA VAL A 67 4.22 -32.32 -26.84
C VAL A 67 4.07 -31.69 -25.46
N VAL A 68 4.60 -32.36 -24.44
CA VAL A 68 4.66 -31.83 -23.07
C VAL A 68 6.12 -31.67 -22.66
N ALA A 69 6.49 -30.45 -22.30
CA ALA A 69 7.82 -30.08 -21.82
C ALA A 69 7.77 -29.78 -20.32
N PHE A 70 8.86 -30.09 -19.61
CA PHE A 70 8.95 -29.90 -18.16
C PHE A 70 10.15 -29.04 -17.80
N ASN A 71 9.95 -28.05 -16.92
CA ASN A 71 11.02 -27.19 -16.43
C ASN A 71 10.77 -26.83 -14.95
N GLY A 72 11.82 -26.89 -14.13
CA GLY A 72 11.75 -26.65 -12.69
C GLY A 72 11.60 -25.18 -12.29
N HIS A 73 11.91 -24.26 -13.19
CA HIS A 73 11.70 -22.83 -12.97
C HIS A 73 10.23 -22.45 -13.16
N VAL A 74 9.86 -21.29 -12.62
CA VAL A 74 8.48 -20.80 -12.56
C VAL A 74 8.31 -19.51 -13.36
N ASP A 75 7.09 -19.19 -13.78
CA ASP A 75 6.79 -17.94 -14.50
C ASP A 75 6.36 -16.82 -13.55
N LEU A 76 7.26 -15.88 -13.28
CA LEU A 76 7.01 -14.77 -12.36
C LEU A 76 6.31 -13.57 -13.02
N GLY A 77 5.54 -13.83 -14.09
CA GLY A 77 4.95 -12.80 -14.94
C GLY A 77 5.85 -12.38 -16.10
N THR A 78 6.96 -13.08 -16.33
CA THR A 78 7.96 -12.80 -17.37
C THR A 78 7.63 -13.43 -18.72
N GLY A 79 6.69 -14.38 -18.77
CA GLY A 79 6.29 -15.09 -20.00
C GLY A 79 7.25 -16.22 -20.40
N ILE A 80 7.97 -16.79 -19.44
CA ILE A 80 8.93 -17.89 -19.69
C ILE A 80 8.23 -19.16 -20.20
N GLY A 81 6.98 -19.41 -19.81
CA GLY A 81 6.22 -20.55 -20.38
C GLY A 81 6.08 -20.45 -21.90
N THR A 82 5.90 -19.23 -22.43
CA THR A 82 5.83 -18.98 -23.87
C THR A 82 7.19 -19.15 -24.54
N ALA A 83 8.26 -18.60 -23.95
CA ALA A 83 9.60 -18.70 -24.49
C ALA A 83 10.13 -20.16 -24.52
N LEU A 84 9.91 -20.92 -23.45
CA LEU A 84 10.28 -22.35 -23.39
C LEU A 84 9.49 -23.17 -24.43
N ALA A 85 8.20 -22.88 -24.61
CA ALA A 85 7.39 -23.52 -25.64
C ALA A 85 7.90 -23.20 -27.06
N GLN A 86 8.33 -21.96 -27.33
CA GLN A 86 8.94 -21.59 -28.62
C GLN A 86 10.25 -22.34 -28.87
N ILE A 87 11.13 -22.48 -27.86
CA ILE A 87 12.37 -23.25 -27.99
C ILE A 87 12.08 -24.71 -28.36
N VAL A 88 11.14 -25.34 -27.65
CA VAL A 88 10.76 -26.74 -27.90
C VAL A 88 10.12 -26.89 -29.29
N ALA A 89 9.17 -26.00 -29.63
CA ALA A 89 8.49 -26.02 -30.93
C ALA A 89 9.47 -25.84 -32.10
N GLU A 90 10.43 -24.91 -31.94
CA GLU A 90 11.46 -24.64 -32.93
C GLU A 90 12.35 -25.86 -33.17
N GLU A 91 12.92 -26.44 -32.11
CA GLU A 91 13.83 -27.57 -32.24
C GLU A 91 13.12 -28.86 -32.72
N LEU A 92 11.81 -29.01 -32.48
CA LEU A 92 11.01 -30.14 -32.96
C LEU A 92 10.35 -29.93 -34.32
N ASP A 93 10.39 -28.73 -34.91
CA ASP A 93 9.62 -28.38 -36.12
C ASP A 93 8.11 -28.67 -35.97
N VAL A 94 7.51 -28.37 -34.80
CA VAL A 94 6.06 -28.49 -34.54
C VAL A 94 5.40 -27.12 -34.35
N PRO A 95 4.08 -26.99 -34.57
CA PRO A 95 3.37 -25.76 -34.24
C PRO A 95 3.41 -25.49 -32.73
N LEU A 96 3.51 -24.22 -32.34
CA LEU A 96 3.52 -23.83 -30.91
C LEU A 96 2.25 -24.31 -30.17
N THR A 97 1.13 -24.43 -30.87
CA THR A 97 -0.14 -24.92 -30.32
C THR A 97 -0.08 -26.37 -29.86
N ARG A 98 0.89 -27.17 -30.33
CA ARG A 98 1.10 -28.55 -29.89
C ARG A 98 1.97 -28.68 -28.64
N VAL A 99 2.59 -27.59 -28.16
CA VAL A 99 3.54 -27.62 -27.04
C VAL A 99 2.93 -27.04 -25.77
N SER A 100 2.83 -27.85 -24.73
CA SER A 100 2.47 -27.44 -23.36
C SER A 100 3.69 -27.53 -22.45
N VAL A 101 3.82 -26.60 -21.49
CA VAL A 101 4.97 -26.54 -20.57
C VAL A 101 4.48 -26.62 -19.13
N VAL A 102 5.01 -27.59 -18.38
CA VAL A 102 4.76 -27.79 -16.95
C VAL A 102 5.90 -27.14 -16.17
N LEU A 103 5.57 -26.26 -15.21
CA LEU A 103 6.53 -25.39 -14.52
C LEU A 103 6.51 -25.58 -13.00
N GLY A 104 7.65 -25.92 -12.41
CA GLY A 104 7.93 -25.82 -10.97
C GLY A 104 7.12 -26.67 -10.00
N HIS A 105 6.15 -27.47 -10.44
CA HIS A 105 5.47 -28.45 -9.58
C HIS A 105 6.48 -29.50 -9.09
N THR A 106 6.66 -29.65 -7.77
CA THR A 106 7.77 -30.46 -7.22
C THR A 106 7.65 -31.96 -7.47
N SER A 107 6.45 -32.43 -7.83
CA SER A 107 6.14 -33.81 -8.19
C SER A 107 6.18 -34.06 -9.70
N GLU A 108 6.14 -33.02 -10.54
CA GLU A 108 6.05 -33.16 -12.00
C GLU A 108 7.31 -32.69 -12.72
N ALA A 109 7.84 -31.54 -12.31
CA ALA A 109 8.97 -30.88 -12.95
C ALA A 109 10.31 -31.27 -12.31
N PRO A 110 11.41 -31.26 -13.09
CA PRO A 110 12.75 -31.55 -12.58
C PRO A 110 13.22 -30.50 -11.58
N ASN A 111 14.01 -30.90 -10.57
CA ASN A 111 14.63 -29.94 -9.66
C ASN A 111 15.81 -29.24 -10.35
N GLN A 112 15.57 -28.06 -10.90
CA GLN A 112 16.57 -27.23 -11.57
C GLN A 112 17.06 -26.07 -10.70
N GLY A 113 16.72 -26.06 -9.41
CA GLY A 113 17.06 -24.98 -8.47
C GLY A 113 16.08 -23.81 -8.49
N PRO A 114 16.44 -22.69 -7.82
CA PRO A 114 15.58 -21.52 -7.68
C PRO A 114 15.48 -20.69 -8.97
N THR A 115 14.31 -20.07 -9.18
CA THR A 115 14.13 -19.13 -10.31
C THR A 115 14.71 -17.76 -9.96
N ILE A 116 16.00 -17.54 -10.23
CA ILE A 116 16.72 -16.31 -9.88
C ILE A 116 17.68 -15.87 -10.98
N ALA A 117 18.20 -14.64 -10.85
CA ALA A 117 19.35 -14.13 -11.59
C ALA A 117 19.22 -14.19 -13.12
N SER A 118 17.98 -14.14 -13.63
CA SER A 118 17.68 -14.27 -15.06
C SER A 118 18.19 -15.59 -15.70
N ALA A 119 18.36 -16.65 -14.90
CA ALA A 119 18.98 -17.92 -15.31
C ALA A 119 18.09 -18.85 -16.16
N THR A 120 16.77 -18.62 -16.26
CA THR A 120 15.86 -19.57 -16.90
C THR A 120 16.24 -19.89 -18.35
N ILE A 121 16.41 -18.86 -19.19
CA ILE A 121 16.79 -19.03 -20.60
C ILE A 121 18.26 -19.39 -20.76
N GLN A 122 19.14 -18.76 -19.97
CA GLN A 122 20.59 -18.93 -20.09
C GLN A 122 21.09 -20.29 -19.57
N ILE A 123 20.39 -20.91 -18.63
CA ILE A 123 20.82 -22.14 -17.93
C ILE A 123 19.77 -23.25 -18.07
N SER A 124 18.56 -23.06 -17.52
CA SER A 124 17.60 -24.17 -17.37
C SER A 124 16.95 -24.62 -18.68
N ALA A 125 16.93 -23.74 -19.70
CA ALA A 125 16.36 -24.03 -21.02
C ALA A 125 17.31 -24.84 -21.91
N VAL A 126 18.62 -24.84 -21.64
CA VAL A 126 19.63 -25.58 -22.41
C VAL A 126 19.35 -27.08 -22.46
N PRO A 127 19.19 -27.80 -21.33
CA PRO A 127 18.87 -29.24 -21.38
C PRO A 127 17.54 -29.52 -22.06
N LEU A 128 16.53 -28.66 -21.88
CA LEU A 128 15.23 -28.80 -22.55
C LEU A 128 15.35 -28.66 -24.08
N ARG A 129 16.18 -27.71 -24.55
CA ARG A 129 16.48 -27.51 -25.97
C ARG A 129 17.15 -28.73 -26.59
N HIS A 130 18.12 -29.32 -25.89
CA HIS A 130 18.77 -30.55 -26.34
C HIS A 130 17.79 -31.75 -26.35
N ALA A 131 16.90 -31.86 -25.37
CA ALA A 131 15.86 -32.89 -25.37
C ALA A 131 14.96 -32.80 -26.62
N ALA A 132 14.55 -31.59 -26.99
CA ALA A 132 13.77 -31.34 -28.20
C ALA A 132 14.55 -31.70 -29.49
N ALA A 133 15.82 -31.29 -29.59
CA ALA A 133 16.66 -31.65 -30.73
C ALA A 133 16.91 -33.16 -30.84
N GLN A 134 17.17 -33.84 -29.72
CA GLN A 134 17.35 -35.30 -29.66
C GLN A 134 16.09 -36.04 -30.10
N ALA A 135 14.91 -35.62 -29.63
CA ALA A 135 13.65 -36.22 -30.02
C ALA A 135 13.40 -36.07 -31.53
N ARG A 136 13.66 -34.89 -32.12
CA ARG A 136 13.58 -34.69 -33.58
C ARG A 136 14.52 -35.62 -34.35
N GLN A 137 15.76 -35.78 -33.90
CA GLN A 137 16.73 -36.65 -34.55
C GLN A 137 16.30 -38.12 -34.52
N PHE A 138 15.81 -38.58 -33.37
CA PHE A 138 15.26 -39.93 -33.23
C PHE A 138 14.08 -40.14 -34.21
N LEU A 139 13.13 -39.20 -34.26
CA LEU A 139 11.97 -39.29 -35.15
C LEU A 139 12.38 -39.25 -36.63
N LEU A 140 13.36 -38.44 -37.02
CA LEU A 140 13.89 -38.42 -38.38
C LEU A 140 14.57 -39.74 -38.76
N ALA A 141 15.33 -40.35 -37.85
CA ALA A 141 15.94 -41.66 -38.09
C ALA A 141 14.88 -42.76 -38.29
N GLU A 142 13.82 -42.76 -37.47
CA GLU A 142 12.69 -43.69 -37.62
C GLU A 142 11.93 -43.47 -38.95
N ALA A 143 11.72 -42.21 -39.34
CA ALA A 143 11.09 -41.89 -40.62
C ALA A 143 11.96 -42.32 -41.81
N ALA A 144 13.27 -42.09 -41.75
CA ALA A 144 14.24 -42.50 -42.77
C ALA A 144 14.20 -44.02 -42.99
N ALA A 145 14.20 -44.79 -41.89
CA ALA A 145 14.08 -46.24 -41.93
C ALA A 145 12.77 -46.72 -42.56
N ARG A 146 11.63 -46.09 -42.21
CA ARG A 146 10.31 -46.47 -42.76
C ARG A 146 10.09 -46.06 -44.22
N LEU A 147 10.64 -44.92 -44.61
CA LEU A 147 10.52 -44.40 -45.97
C LEU A 147 11.63 -44.92 -46.91
N ASN A 148 12.62 -45.62 -46.36
CA ASN A 148 13.79 -46.17 -47.05
C ASN A 148 14.58 -45.09 -47.83
N VAL A 149 14.88 -44.00 -47.13
CA VAL A 149 15.63 -42.83 -47.61
C VAL A 149 16.67 -42.43 -46.58
N SER A 150 17.61 -41.56 -46.93
CA SER A 150 18.55 -41.01 -45.95
C SER A 150 17.92 -39.82 -45.19
N THR A 151 18.43 -39.50 -43.99
CA THR A 151 17.94 -38.37 -43.18
C THR A 151 18.08 -37.02 -43.87
N GLU A 152 19.08 -36.87 -44.74
CA GLU A 152 19.34 -35.64 -45.52
C GLU A 152 18.29 -35.42 -46.61
N GLN A 153 17.57 -36.48 -47.00
CA GLN A 153 16.48 -36.45 -47.96
C GLN A 153 15.13 -36.14 -47.28
N LEU A 154 15.11 -35.90 -45.97
CA LEU A 154 13.90 -35.61 -45.21
C LEU A 154 13.78 -34.13 -44.86
N ASP A 155 12.56 -33.64 -44.79
CA ASP A 155 12.22 -32.34 -44.22
C ASP A 155 11.08 -32.49 -43.21
N VAL A 156 10.97 -31.56 -42.25
CA VAL A 156 9.88 -31.57 -41.28
C VAL A 156 9.07 -30.29 -41.40
N ARG A 157 7.75 -30.44 -41.51
CA ARG A 157 6.81 -29.32 -41.45
C ARG A 157 5.67 -29.71 -40.51
N ASP A 158 5.47 -28.91 -39.47
CA ASP A 158 4.39 -29.06 -38.49
C ASP A 158 4.27 -30.46 -37.85
N GLY A 159 5.41 -31.06 -37.52
CA GLY A 159 5.50 -32.41 -36.95
C GLY A 159 5.21 -33.54 -37.93
N VAL A 160 5.23 -33.25 -39.23
CA VAL A 160 5.10 -34.23 -40.31
C VAL A 160 6.41 -34.27 -41.10
N VAL A 161 6.96 -35.46 -41.27
CA VAL A 161 8.20 -35.70 -42.02
C VAL A 161 7.86 -35.95 -43.48
N PHE A 162 8.57 -35.31 -44.40
CA PHE A 162 8.37 -35.39 -45.86
C PHE A 162 9.68 -35.75 -46.57
N THR A 163 9.61 -36.43 -47.71
CA THR A 163 10.75 -36.65 -48.61
C THR A 163 10.99 -35.43 -49.52
N ARG A 164 12.25 -34.97 -49.67
CA ARG A 164 12.61 -33.71 -50.36
C ARG A 164 12.51 -33.72 -51.89
N ASP A 165 12.59 -34.85 -52.60
CA ASP A 165 11.98 -35.07 -53.94
C ASP A 165 12.40 -36.40 -54.61
N GLY A 166 11.58 -36.87 -55.56
CA GLY A 166 11.90 -37.98 -56.47
C GLY A 166 10.74 -38.65 -57.24
N GLY A 167 9.49 -38.23 -57.07
CA GLY A 167 8.36 -38.67 -57.91
C GLY A 167 7.00 -38.86 -57.20
N THR A 168 6.97 -38.87 -55.87
CA THR A 168 5.72 -38.84 -55.07
C THR A 168 6.06 -38.39 -53.64
N GLU A 169 5.43 -37.33 -53.15
CA GLU A 169 5.61 -36.83 -51.78
C GLU A 169 5.09 -37.87 -50.79
N LYS A 170 6.00 -38.60 -50.12
CA LYS A 170 5.65 -39.47 -49.02
C LYS A 170 5.79 -38.68 -47.73
N SER A 171 4.80 -38.81 -46.85
CA SER A 171 4.82 -38.18 -45.54
C SER A 171 4.51 -39.18 -44.42
N ILE A 172 4.98 -38.87 -43.22
CA ILE A 172 4.66 -39.60 -42.00
C ILE A 172 4.66 -38.65 -40.81
N ALA A 173 3.58 -38.64 -40.03
CA ALA A 173 3.50 -37.80 -38.83
C ALA A 173 4.36 -38.38 -37.70
N TYR A 174 4.87 -37.52 -36.81
CA TYR A 174 5.58 -37.95 -35.59
C TYR A 174 4.80 -38.97 -34.78
N GLY A 175 3.48 -38.78 -34.68
CA GLY A 175 2.62 -39.69 -33.94
C GLY A 175 2.60 -41.10 -34.52
N GLU A 176 2.51 -41.23 -35.84
CA GLU A 176 2.58 -42.52 -36.54
C GLU A 176 3.92 -43.22 -36.34
N LEU A 177 5.01 -42.45 -36.19
CA LEU A 177 6.33 -43.00 -35.88
C LEU A 177 6.36 -43.69 -34.53
N ILE A 178 5.54 -43.31 -33.56
CA ILE A 178 5.61 -43.87 -32.19
C ILE A 178 4.38 -44.66 -31.78
N THR A 179 3.34 -44.73 -32.62
CA THR A 179 2.12 -45.51 -32.34
C THR A 179 2.44 -46.95 -31.91
N GLY A 180 1.91 -47.34 -30.74
CA GLY A 180 2.09 -48.68 -30.17
C GLY A 180 3.48 -48.97 -29.61
N ARG A 181 4.34 -47.96 -29.48
CA ARG A 181 5.69 -48.09 -28.92
C ARG A 181 5.91 -47.09 -27.78
N ARG A 182 6.50 -47.59 -26.70
CA ARG A 182 7.05 -46.75 -25.63
C ARG A 182 8.56 -46.64 -25.84
N ILE A 183 9.02 -45.44 -26.17
CA ILE A 183 10.43 -45.14 -26.39
C ILE A 183 10.89 -44.22 -25.27
N GLU A 184 11.96 -44.59 -24.58
CA GLU A 184 12.58 -43.78 -23.54
C GLU A 184 14.06 -43.61 -23.87
N LEU A 185 14.51 -42.35 -23.91
CA LEU A 185 15.89 -41.99 -24.21
C LEU A 185 16.47 -41.18 -23.04
N ASP A 186 17.71 -41.50 -22.67
CA ASP A 186 18.49 -40.66 -21.77
C ASP A 186 18.88 -39.35 -22.47
N LEU A 187 18.79 -38.22 -21.77
CA LEU A 187 19.09 -36.89 -22.26
C LEU A 187 20.53 -36.80 -22.79
N ALA A 188 20.67 -36.59 -24.09
CA ALA A 188 21.95 -36.30 -24.73
C ALA A 188 22.24 -34.78 -24.67
N THR A 189 23.27 -34.38 -23.93
CA THR A 189 23.62 -32.96 -23.74
C THR A 189 24.39 -32.35 -24.91
N ASP A 190 24.71 -33.14 -25.93
CA ASP A 190 25.46 -32.78 -27.12
C ASP A 190 24.67 -33.00 -28.42
N ALA A 191 23.36 -33.26 -28.31
CA ALA A 191 22.48 -33.42 -29.47
C ALA A 191 22.59 -32.21 -30.41
N PRO A 192 22.92 -32.41 -31.71
CA PRO A 192 23.06 -31.31 -32.67
C PRO A 192 21.82 -30.43 -32.76
N LEU A 193 22.00 -29.13 -32.51
CA LEU A 193 20.92 -28.15 -32.50
C LEU A 193 20.68 -27.57 -33.89
N LYS A 194 19.47 -27.06 -34.15
CA LYS A 194 19.20 -26.33 -35.39
C LYS A 194 20.08 -25.08 -35.49
N SER A 195 20.55 -24.80 -36.72
CA SER A 195 21.18 -23.52 -37.04
C SER A 195 20.18 -22.38 -36.81
N PRO A 196 20.60 -21.25 -36.21
CA PRO A 196 19.75 -20.07 -36.06
C PRO A 196 19.14 -19.57 -37.38
N ASP A 197 19.82 -19.73 -38.51
CA ASP A 197 19.30 -19.33 -39.83
C ASP A 197 18.08 -20.15 -40.27
N ALA A 198 17.89 -21.33 -39.66
CA ALA A 198 16.75 -22.20 -39.91
C ALA A 198 15.55 -21.92 -38.97
N TYR A 199 15.65 -20.93 -38.08
CA TYR A 199 14.59 -20.64 -37.13
C TYR A 199 13.33 -20.06 -37.78
N LYS A 200 12.16 -20.57 -37.39
CA LYS A 200 10.85 -20.16 -37.90
C LYS A 200 9.93 -19.57 -36.83
N ILE A 201 10.19 -19.83 -35.56
CA ILE A 201 9.38 -19.53 -34.37
C ILE A 201 10.19 -18.70 -33.36
N VAL A 202 11.41 -19.14 -33.02
CA VAL A 202 12.33 -18.37 -32.15
C VAL A 202 12.75 -17.09 -32.87
N GLY A 203 12.75 -15.96 -32.15
CA GLY A 203 13.00 -14.64 -32.75
C GLY A 203 11.74 -13.91 -33.23
N LYS A 204 10.56 -14.55 -33.17
CA LYS A 204 9.27 -13.92 -33.51
C LYS A 204 8.43 -13.60 -32.29
N SER A 205 7.80 -12.44 -32.31
CA SER A 205 6.82 -12.03 -31.29
C SER A 205 5.61 -12.95 -31.36
N THR A 206 5.29 -13.58 -30.23
CA THR A 206 4.14 -14.48 -30.11
C THR A 206 3.34 -14.11 -28.86
N PRO A 207 1.99 -14.07 -28.93
CA PRO A 207 1.14 -13.84 -27.77
C PRO A 207 1.45 -14.81 -26.63
N ARG A 208 1.41 -14.29 -25.41
CA ARG A 208 1.68 -15.07 -24.22
C ARG A 208 0.58 -16.08 -23.93
N VAL A 209 0.98 -17.32 -23.66
CA VAL A 209 0.05 -18.43 -23.41
C VAL A 209 -0.71 -18.30 -22.09
N ASP A 210 -0.18 -17.53 -21.14
CA ASP A 210 -0.73 -17.36 -19.79
C ASP A 210 -1.70 -16.18 -19.64
N ILE A 211 -1.72 -15.23 -20.59
CA ILE A 211 -2.55 -14.02 -20.50
C ILE A 211 -4.05 -14.31 -20.62
N PRO A 212 -4.54 -15.16 -21.55
CA PRO A 212 -5.99 -15.35 -21.72
C PRO A 212 -6.70 -15.75 -20.42
N ALA A 213 -6.20 -16.76 -19.70
CA ALA A 213 -6.77 -17.22 -18.44
C ALA A 213 -6.78 -16.12 -17.36
N LYS A 214 -5.72 -15.31 -17.29
CA LYS A 214 -5.63 -14.16 -16.36
C LYS A 214 -6.63 -13.07 -16.71
N ALA A 215 -6.80 -12.78 -18.00
CA ALA A 215 -7.71 -11.75 -18.48
C ALA A 215 -9.18 -12.13 -18.31
N THR A 216 -9.51 -13.43 -18.36
CA THR A 216 -10.88 -13.95 -18.20
C THR A 216 -11.24 -14.31 -16.75
N GLY A 217 -10.29 -14.20 -15.80
CA GLY A 217 -10.51 -14.55 -14.40
C GLY A 217 -10.60 -16.07 -14.15
N GLU A 218 -9.99 -16.87 -15.01
CA GLU A 218 -9.86 -18.32 -14.81
C GLU A 218 -8.82 -18.62 -13.71
N LEU A 219 -8.91 -19.82 -13.13
CA LEU A 219 -8.03 -20.28 -12.04
C LEU A 219 -6.55 -20.23 -12.46
N SER A 220 -5.88 -19.16 -12.06
CA SER A 220 -4.47 -18.89 -12.37
C SER A 220 -3.68 -18.56 -11.11
N PHE A 221 -4.26 -17.69 -10.26
CA PHE A 221 -3.63 -17.24 -9.03
C PHE A 221 -3.94 -18.16 -7.86
N VAL A 222 -3.00 -18.26 -6.91
CA VAL A 222 -3.20 -19.03 -5.68
C VAL A 222 -4.42 -18.55 -4.87
N HIS A 223 -4.79 -17.27 -4.97
CA HIS A 223 -5.94 -16.67 -4.29
C HIS A 223 -7.28 -17.30 -4.68
N ASP A 224 -7.35 -17.87 -5.89
CA ASP A 224 -8.56 -18.44 -6.48
C ASP A 224 -8.74 -19.93 -6.14
N VAL A 225 -7.72 -20.57 -5.55
CA VAL A 225 -7.78 -22.00 -5.18
C VAL A 225 -8.92 -22.25 -4.21
N ARG A 226 -9.76 -23.24 -4.52
CA ARG A 226 -10.84 -23.73 -3.66
C ARG A 226 -10.74 -25.25 -3.57
N VAL A 227 -10.75 -25.79 -2.36
CA VAL A 227 -10.73 -27.24 -2.09
C VAL A 227 -11.88 -27.64 -1.15
N PRO A 228 -12.41 -28.87 -1.23
CA PRO A 228 -13.48 -29.32 -0.34
C PRO A 228 -13.07 -29.25 1.14
N GLY A 229 -13.95 -28.73 1.99
CA GLY A 229 -13.70 -28.62 3.44
C GLY A 229 -12.65 -27.57 3.83
N MET A 230 -12.33 -26.63 2.92
CA MET A 230 -11.35 -25.58 3.17
C MET A 230 -11.79 -24.64 4.31
N LEU A 231 -10.89 -24.45 5.27
CA LEU A 231 -11.00 -23.46 6.34
C LEU A 231 -10.11 -22.24 6.05
N HIS A 232 -10.30 -21.17 6.80
CA HIS A 232 -9.60 -19.90 6.62
C HIS A 232 -8.75 -19.57 7.84
N GLY A 233 -7.46 -19.31 7.61
CA GLY A 233 -6.47 -18.98 8.63
C GLY A 233 -6.00 -17.54 8.58
N ARG A 234 -5.68 -16.99 9.76
CA ARG A 234 -4.96 -15.72 9.98
C ARG A 234 -3.92 -15.91 11.07
N VAL A 235 -2.84 -15.13 11.04
CA VAL A 235 -1.75 -15.21 12.02
C VAL A 235 -1.65 -13.88 12.74
N VAL A 236 -1.69 -13.89 14.08
CA VAL A 236 -1.33 -12.73 14.90
C VAL A 236 0.19 -12.61 14.88
N ARG A 237 0.70 -11.54 14.26
CA ARG A 237 2.14 -11.32 14.17
C ARG A 237 2.71 -10.74 15.47
N PRO A 238 3.96 -11.10 15.85
CA PRO A 238 4.64 -10.50 17.00
C PRO A 238 4.92 -8.99 16.84
N PRO A 239 5.29 -8.25 17.91
CA PRO A 239 5.45 -6.80 17.86
C PRO A 239 6.75 -6.28 17.21
N TYR A 240 7.64 -7.16 16.76
CA TYR A 240 8.94 -6.84 16.15
C TYR A 240 8.92 -6.96 14.61
N ALA A 241 7.94 -6.32 13.98
CA ALA A 241 7.72 -6.49 12.55
C ALA A 241 8.91 -6.03 11.69
N GLY A 242 9.32 -6.89 10.75
CA GLY A 242 10.48 -6.65 9.90
C GLY A 242 11.82 -7.04 10.53
N VAL A 243 11.83 -7.64 11.72
CA VAL A 243 13.04 -8.19 12.37
C VAL A 243 13.10 -9.71 12.19
N ALA A 244 14.27 -10.24 11.87
CA ALA A 244 14.51 -11.68 11.67
C ALA A 244 15.72 -12.23 12.46
N GLN A 245 16.15 -11.52 13.50
CA GLN A 245 17.27 -11.89 14.34
C GLN A 245 17.09 -11.49 15.80
N GLY A 246 17.75 -12.21 16.71
CA GLY A 246 17.80 -11.91 18.15
C GLY A 246 17.19 -13.02 19.02
N ASP A 247 17.69 -13.15 20.26
CA ASP A 247 17.32 -14.25 21.17
C ASP A 247 15.84 -14.21 21.60
N PHE A 248 15.19 -13.05 21.49
CA PHE A 248 13.78 -12.87 21.78
C PHE A 248 12.88 -13.58 20.76
N MET A 249 13.35 -13.81 19.53
CA MET A 249 12.54 -14.43 18.48
C MET A 249 12.26 -15.90 18.76
N GLY A 250 10.98 -16.26 18.71
CA GLY A 250 10.50 -17.58 19.11
C GLY A 250 10.40 -17.76 20.62
N ASN A 251 10.60 -16.70 21.42
CA ASN A 251 10.60 -16.74 22.88
C ASN A 251 9.92 -15.50 23.52
N SER A 252 9.21 -14.68 22.75
CA SER A 252 8.61 -13.42 23.18
C SER A 252 7.17 -13.55 23.71
N LEU A 253 6.44 -14.60 23.32
CA LEU A 253 5.05 -14.78 23.75
C LEU A 253 4.98 -15.05 25.26
N LEU A 254 4.12 -14.29 25.95
CA LEU A 254 3.83 -14.48 27.38
C LEU A 254 2.49 -15.17 27.60
N HIS A 255 1.44 -14.71 26.90
CA HIS A 255 0.09 -15.20 27.11
C HIS A 255 -0.81 -14.96 25.88
N VAL A 256 -1.76 -15.87 25.65
CA VAL A 256 -2.84 -15.74 24.68
C VAL A 256 -4.15 -15.97 25.42
N ASP A 257 -5.05 -15.00 25.39
CA ASP A 257 -6.39 -15.12 25.97
C ASP A 257 -7.40 -15.54 24.90
N GLU A 258 -7.57 -16.86 24.73
CA GLU A 258 -8.52 -17.41 23.75
C GLU A 258 -9.98 -17.04 24.06
N ALA A 259 -10.32 -16.67 25.30
CA ALA A 259 -11.68 -16.30 25.65
C ALA A 259 -12.10 -14.98 24.98
N SER A 260 -11.16 -14.11 24.60
CA SER A 260 -11.44 -12.80 24.00
C SER A 260 -12.09 -12.88 22.60
N VAL A 261 -12.04 -14.06 21.97
CA VAL A 261 -12.65 -14.35 20.66
C VAL A 261 -13.70 -15.46 20.72
N SER A 262 -14.02 -15.98 21.90
CA SER A 262 -14.89 -17.15 22.06
C SER A 262 -16.35 -16.91 21.69
N ASP A 263 -16.79 -15.65 21.63
CA ASP A 263 -18.11 -15.22 21.19
C ASP A 263 -18.26 -15.15 19.67
N LEU A 264 -17.16 -15.24 18.90
CA LEU A 264 -17.21 -15.24 17.44
C LEU A 264 -17.65 -16.62 16.92
N PRO A 265 -18.81 -16.74 16.24
CA PRO A 265 -19.27 -18.02 15.72
C PRO A 265 -18.38 -18.48 14.55
N GLY A 266 -18.05 -19.78 14.52
CA GLY A 266 -17.27 -20.39 13.43
C GLY A 266 -15.74 -20.37 13.62
N ILE A 267 -15.23 -19.97 14.79
CA ILE A 267 -13.84 -20.23 15.17
C ILE A 267 -13.66 -21.73 15.38
N VAL A 268 -12.69 -22.30 14.65
CA VAL A 268 -12.36 -23.73 14.72
C VAL A 268 -11.25 -23.98 15.73
N LYS A 269 -10.17 -23.17 15.69
CA LYS A 269 -9.01 -23.37 16.56
C LYS A 269 -8.11 -22.14 16.65
N VAL A 270 -7.57 -21.88 17.85
CA VAL A 270 -6.38 -21.04 18.06
C VAL A 270 -5.17 -21.97 18.20
N VAL A 271 -4.09 -21.68 17.48
CA VAL A 271 -2.88 -22.50 17.39
C VAL A 271 -1.71 -21.67 17.89
N VAL A 272 -1.11 -22.11 18.99
CA VAL A 272 0.01 -21.41 19.64
C VAL A 272 1.24 -22.32 19.64
N ILE A 273 2.32 -21.88 19.01
CA ILE A 273 3.63 -22.55 19.00
C ILE A 273 4.70 -21.48 19.20
N ARG A 274 5.16 -21.29 20.44
CA ARG A 274 6.09 -20.20 20.78
C ARG A 274 5.54 -18.86 20.27
N ASP A 275 6.24 -18.14 19.40
CA ASP A 275 5.80 -16.83 18.90
C ASP A 275 4.89 -16.94 17.66
N PHE A 276 4.61 -18.15 17.19
CA PHE A 276 3.59 -18.38 16.19
C PHE A 276 2.21 -18.50 16.85
N VAL A 277 1.32 -17.55 16.57
CA VAL A 277 -0.08 -17.55 17.02
C VAL A 277 -0.98 -17.44 15.80
N GLY A 278 -1.71 -18.50 15.47
CA GLY A 278 -2.64 -18.49 14.35
C GLY A 278 -4.05 -18.89 14.74
N ILE A 279 -5.02 -18.45 13.96
CA ILE A 279 -6.45 -18.64 14.18
C ILE A 279 -7.02 -19.28 12.92
N VAL A 280 -7.84 -20.32 13.08
CA VAL A 280 -8.56 -20.97 12.00
C VAL A 280 -10.06 -20.82 12.22
N ALA A 281 -10.79 -20.44 11.18
CA ALA A 281 -12.24 -20.30 11.18
C ALA A 281 -12.86 -20.93 9.93
N GLU A 282 -14.18 -21.17 9.98
CA GLU A 282 -14.96 -21.67 8.84
C GLU A 282 -15.08 -20.63 7.71
N ARG A 283 -15.00 -19.33 8.06
CA ARG A 283 -15.15 -18.19 7.14
C ARG A 283 -14.00 -17.20 7.30
N GLU A 284 -13.62 -16.55 6.21
CA GLU A 284 -12.47 -15.65 6.16
C GLU A 284 -12.65 -14.41 7.04
N GLU A 285 -13.82 -13.78 6.97
CA GLU A 285 -14.16 -12.59 7.73
C GLU A 285 -14.17 -12.84 9.24
N VAL A 286 -14.49 -14.07 9.67
CA VAL A 286 -14.44 -14.46 11.09
C VAL A 286 -12.99 -14.57 11.55
N ALA A 287 -12.11 -15.20 10.75
CA ALA A 287 -10.67 -15.24 11.06
C ALA A 287 -10.06 -13.82 11.09
N GLN A 288 -10.49 -12.92 10.19
CA GLN A 288 -10.06 -11.52 10.19
C GLN A 288 -10.57 -10.72 11.41
N GLN A 289 -11.79 -10.96 11.88
CA GLN A 289 -12.28 -10.33 13.10
C GLN A 289 -11.54 -10.86 14.33
N ALA A 290 -11.29 -12.17 14.37
CA ALA A 290 -10.61 -12.81 15.49
C ALA A 290 -9.16 -12.35 15.65
N VAL A 291 -8.41 -12.19 14.55
CA VAL A 291 -7.01 -11.74 14.64
C VAL A 291 -6.88 -10.33 15.23
N LYS A 292 -7.90 -9.48 15.02
CA LYS A 292 -7.97 -8.12 15.58
C LYS A 292 -8.43 -8.09 17.04
N ARG A 293 -9.19 -9.10 17.48
CA ARG A 293 -9.79 -9.19 18.82
C ARG A 293 -9.03 -10.09 19.79
N LEU A 294 -8.16 -10.97 19.29
CA LEU A 294 -7.41 -11.88 20.14
C LEU A 294 -6.43 -11.09 21.02
N HIS A 295 -6.60 -11.17 22.32
CA HIS A 295 -5.70 -10.52 23.26
C HIS A 295 -4.44 -11.37 23.44
N VAL A 296 -3.30 -10.83 22.99
CA VAL A 296 -1.99 -11.49 23.08
C VAL A 296 -1.02 -10.58 23.82
N GLN A 297 -0.31 -11.15 24.79
CA GLN A 297 0.70 -10.44 25.58
C GLN A 297 2.10 -10.92 25.16
N TRP A 298 2.95 -9.95 24.83
CA TRP A 298 4.33 -10.16 24.39
C TRP A 298 5.31 -9.53 25.39
N LYS A 299 6.53 -10.08 25.44
CA LYS A 299 7.66 -9.39 26.08
C LYS A 299 7.98 -8.10 25.33
N ALA A 300 8.50 -7.11 26.06
CA ALA A 300 9.19 -6.00 25.43
C ALA A 300 10.43 -6.53 24.70
N VAL A 301 10.68 -6.01 23.51
CA VAL A 301 11.81 -6.36 22.65
C VAL A 301 12.72 -5.15 22.49
N GLU A 302 14.01 -5.40 22.32
CA GLU A 302 14.97 -4.33 22.01
C GLU A 302 14.73 -3.81 20.59
N GLY A 303 14.88 -2.50 20.42
CA GLY A 303 14.54 -1.80 19.19
C GLY A 303 15.55 -1.95 18.06
N LEU A 304 15.12 -1.56 16.86
CA LEU A 304 15.98 -1.39 15.70
C LEU A 304 16.91 -0.18 15.92
N PRO A 305 18.10 -0.14 15.27
CA PRO A 305 18.84 1.11 15.17
C PRO A 305 17.99 2.17 14.44
N ALA A 306 18.33 3.44 14.61
CA ALA A 306 17.70 4.51 13.83
C ALA A 306 17.98 4.29 12.34
N LEU A 307 16.93 4.34 11.51
CA LEU A 307 16.97 4.03 10.07
C LEU A 307 16.06 4.95 9.23
N GLU A 308 15.61 6.08 9.77
CA GLU A 308 14.60 6.94 9.13
C GLU A 308 15.18 7.82 8.01
N THR A 309 16.42 8.26 8.19
CA THR A 309 17.16 9.12 7.25
C THR A 309 18.29 8.35 6.57
N SER A 310 18.75 8.83 5.40
CA SER A 310 19.87 8.19 4.69
C SER A 310 21.17 8.25 5.50
N GLU A 311 21.35 9.29 6.32
CA GLU A 311 22.49 9.46 7.23
C GLU A 311 22.46 8.44 8.37
N GLU A 312 21.28 8.15 8.92
CA GLU A 312 21.10 7.10 9.93
C GLU A 312 21.31 5.71 9.34
N VAL A 313 20.81 5.44 8.13
CA VAL A 313 21.09 4.20 7.39
C VAL A 313 22.59 4.03 7.15
N GLU A 314 23.28 5.09 6.71
CA GLU A 314 24.73 5.09 6.55
C GLU A 314 25.44 4.75 7.87
N ALA A 315 25.08 5.42 8.97
CA ALA A 315 25.66 5.20 10.28
C ALA A 315 25.44 3.75 10.76
N ALA A 316 24.23 3.20 10.57
CA ALA A 316 23.90 1.82 10.92
C ALA A 316 24.72 0.82 10.09
N LEU A 317 24.87 1.03 8.78
CA LEU A 317 25.68 0.19 7.89
C LEU A 317 27.17 0.21 8.25
N ARG A 318 27.71 1.37 8.64
CA ARG A 318 29.11 1.49 9.10
C ARG A 318 29.34 0.81 10.44
N ALA A 319 28.37 0.90 11.35
CA ALA A 319 28.44 0.30 12.68
C ALA A 319 28.22 -1.23 12.68
N ASN A 320 27.53 -1.76 11.66
CA ASN A 320 27.24 -3.19 11.58
C ASN A 320 28.53 -4.02 11.42
N PRO A 321 28.67 -5.18 12.10
CA PRO A 321 29.82 -6.05 11.94
C PRO A 321 30.00 -6.49 10.49
N ALA A 322 31.25 -6.57 10.01
CA ALA A 322 31.52 -7.00 8.65
C ALA A 322 32.79 -7.83 8.54
N ASN A 323 32.78 -8.78 7.61
CA ASN A 323 33.94 -9.55 7.18
C ASN A 323 34.41 -8.98 5.84
N ARG A 324 35.57 -8.31 5.83
CA ARG A 324 36.13 -7.76 4.59
C ARG A 324 36.70 -8.89 3.72
N ARG A 325 36.29 -8.90 2.46
CA ARG A 325 36.77 -9.80 1.41
C ARG A 325 37.32 -8.99 0.24
N ASP A 326 38.58 -9.23 -0.08
CA ASP A 326 39.23 -8.63 -1.24
C ASP A 326 38.81 -9.38 -2.51
N LEU A 327 38.24 -8.67 -3.48
CA LEU A 327 37.75 -9.25 -4.73
C LEU A 327 38.75 -9.06 -5.87
N VAL A 328 39.24 -7.84 -6.03
CA VAL A 328 40.24 -7.46 -7.05
C VAL A 328 41.25 -6.52 -6.42
N ILE A 329 42.54 -6.78 -6.63
CA ILE A 329 43.66 -5.92 -6.22
C ILE A 329 44.66 -5.88 -7.38
N GLU A 330 44.69 -4.78 -8.11
CA GLU A 330 45.51 -4.58 -9.31
C GLU A 330 46.31 -3.28 -9.18
N GLY A 331 47.64 -3.38 -9.18
CA GLY A 331 48.54 -2.24 -9.01
C GLY A 331 48.59 -1.66 -7.59
N ASP A 332 49.27 -0.51 -7.45
CA ASP A 332 49.38 0.23 -6.18
C ASP A 332 48.38 1.40 -6.18
N VAL A 333 47.17 1.11 -5.70
CA VAL A 333 46.04 2.05 -5.70
C VAL A 333 46.31 3.25 -4.80
N ASP A 334 46.90 3.05 -3.63
CA ASP A 334 47.17 4.15 -2.69
C ASP A 334 48.25 5.10 -3.24
N ALA A 335 49.27 4.57 -3.93
CA ALA A 335 50.23 5.41 -4.65
C ALA A 335 49.59 6.17 -5.82
N ALA A 336 48.71 5.52 -6.59
CA ALA A 336 48.03 6.15 -7.73
C ALA A 336 47.07 7.27 -7.29
N LEU A 337 46.31 7.07 -6.21
CA LEU A 337 45.45 8.11 -5.61
C LEU A 337 46.26 9.30 -5.04
N ALA A 338 47.51 9.07 -4.61
CA ALA A 338 48.37 10.11 -4.06
C ALA A 338 49.12 10.95 -5.12
N GLN A 339 49.13 10.54 -6.39
CA GLN A 339 49.88 11.23 -7.45
C GLN A 339 49.35 12.64 -7.75
N ASP A 340 48.02 12.78 -7.85
CA ASP A 340 47.35 14.07 -8.03
C ASP A 340 46.12 14.18 -7.11
N PRO A 341 46.31 14.65 -5.86
CA PRO A 341 45.21 14.83 -4.91
C PRO A 341 44.16 15.84 -5.39
N ALA A 342 44.50 16.75 -6.32
CA ALA A 342 43.55 17.75 -6.82
C ALA A 342 42.54 17.13 -7.79
N ARG A 343 42.90 16.03 -8.47
CA ARG A 343 42.04 15.27 -9.39
C ARG A 343 41.60 13.91 -8.82
N THR A 344 41.63 13.79 -7.49
CA THR A 344 41.18 12.63 -6.76
C THR A 344 39.83 12.92 -6.09
N LEU A 345 38.83 12.09 -6.38
CA LEU A 345 37.49 12.19 -5.84
C LEU A 345 37.24 11.06 -4.83
N GLU A 346 36.74 11.42 -3.65
CA GLU A 346 36.23 10.49 -2.65
C GLU A 346 34.73 10.73 -2.47
N ARG A 347 33.93 9.67 -2.62
CA ARG A 347 32.46 9.72 -2.64
C ARG A 347 31.85 8.57 -1.88
N THR A 348 30.75 8.86 -1.20
CA THR A 348 29.89 7.87 -0.56
C THR A 348 28.51 7.91 -1.21
N TYR A 349 28.01 6.73 -1.57
CA TYR A 349 26.67 6.51 -2.09
C TYR A 349 25.89 5.61 -1.13
N VAL A 350 24.63 5.95 -0.86
CA VAL A 350 23.78 5.23 0.10
C VAL A 350 22.48 4.83 -0.57
N TRP A 351 22.20 3.53 -0.58
CA TRP A 351 20.96 2.96 -1.10
C TRP A 351 20.00 2.63 0.07
N PRO A 352 18.70 2.99 -0.02
CA PRO A 352 17.75 2.78 1.08
C PRO A 352 17.22 1.34 1.16
N PHE A 353 16.59 0.99 2.28
CA PHE A 353 15.74 -0.21 2.34
C PHE A 353 14.47 -0.01 1.51
N GLN A 354 14.10 -1.03 0.75
CA GLN A 354 12.94 -1.04 -0.15
C GLN A 354 12.12 -2.32 0.06
N MET A 355 10.92 -2.42 -0.50
CA MET A 355 10.09 -3.63 -0.44
C MET A 355 9.74 -4.14 -1.83
N HIS A 356 9.31 -5.40 -1.93
CA HIS A 356 8.80 -5.95 -3.18
C HIS A 356 7.44 -5.33 -3.52
N ALA A 357 6.64 -5.03 -2.49
CA ALA A 357 5.35 -4.36 -2.62
C ALA A 357 4.47 -5.04 -3.69
N SER A 358 4.28 -6.35 -3.56
CA SER A 358 3.48 -7.12 -4.53
C SER A 358 2.03 -6.62 -4.53
N ILE A 359 1.38 -6.51 -5.69
CA ILE A 359 0.03 -5.93 -5.81
C ILE A 359 -1.01 -6.73 -5.02
N GLY A 360 -0.96 -8.06 -5.09
CA GLY A 360 -1.74 -8.93 -4.21
C GLY A 360 -0.91 -9.39 -3.01
N PRO A 361 -1.45 -9.32 -1.77
CA PRO A 361 -0.79 -9.90 -0.60
C PRO A 361 -0.57 -11.41 -0.78
N SER A 362 0.46 -11.96 -0.14
CA SER A 362 0.80 -13.38 -0.24
C SER A 362 -0.34 -14.27 0.27
N CYS A 363 -0.59 -15.37 -0.45
CA CYS A 363 -1.62 -16.36 -0.12
C CYS A 363 -1.11 -17.78 -0.39
N ALA A 364 -1.55 -18.74 0.41
CA ALA A 364 -1.31 -20.16 0.19
C ALA A 364 -2.48 -21.00 0.73
N VAL A 365 -2.63 -22.20 0.16
CA VAL A 365 -3.53 -23.24 0.67
C VAL A 365 -2.69 -24.46 1.00
N ALA A 366 -2.84 -25.01 2.21
CA ALA A 366 -2.15 -26.23 2.62
C ALA A 366 -3.17 -27.29 3.03
N ASP A 367 -2.86 -28.55 2.72
CA ASP A 367 -3.66 -29.72 3.07
C ASP A 367 -2.72 -30.79 3.65
N TYR A 368 -2.71 -30.87 4.98
CA TYR A 368 -1.97 -31.86 5.74
C TYR A 368 -2.90 -32.97 6.23
N ARG A 369 -2.72 -34.19 5.71
CA ARG A 369 -3.45 -35.39 6.13
C ARG A 369 -2.54 -36.61 6.02
N ASP A 370 -2.67 -37.56 6.95
CA ASP A 370 -1.96 -38.85 6.93
C ASP A 370 -0.43 -38.71 6.73
N ALA A 371 0.19 -37.75 7.43
CA ALA A 371 1.61 -37.41 7.33
C ALA A 371 2.09 -37.02 5.92
N LYS A 372 1.18 -36.57 5.06
CA LYS A 372 1.46 -35.99 3.75
C LYS A 372 0.99 -34.54 3.72
N LEU A 373 1.74 -33.70 3.02
CA LEU A 373 1.44 -32.28 2.89
C LEU A 373 1.38 -31.89 1.42
N LYS A 374 0.24 -31.34 1.00
CA LYS A 374 0.10 -30.69 -0.31
C LYS A 374 -0.08 -29.19 -0.09
N VAL A 375 0.69 -28.36 -0.79
CA VAL A 375 0.60 -26.89 -0.68
C VAL A 375 0.46 -26.27 -2.05
N TRP A 376 -0.60 -25.48 -2.25
CA TRP A 376 -0.72 -24.56 -3.38
C TRP A 376 -0.09 -23.23 -2.97
N SER A 377 0.94 -22.82 -3.70
CA SER A 377 1.73 -21.63 -3.35
C SER A 377 2.14 -20.83 -4.59
N GLY A 378 2.19 -19.50 -4.43
CA GLY A 378 2.78 -18.57 -5.39
C GLY A 378 4.31 -18.46 -5.28
N THR A 379 4.97 -19.37 -4.55
CA THR A 379 6.42 -19.36 -4.31
C THR A 379 7.24 -19.26 -5.59
N GLN A 380 8.32 -18.48 -5.51
CA GLN A 380 9.35 -18.41 -6.53
C GLN A 380 10.27 -19.64 -6.53
N ASN A 381 10.37 -20.34 -5.39
CA ASN A 381 11.37 -21.38 -5.13
C ASN A 381 10.73 -22.66 -4.57
N PRO A 382 9.93 -23.38 -5.37
CA PRO A 382 9.09 -24.49 -4.88
C PRO A 382 9.87 -25.62 -4.22
N HIS A 383 11.04 -26.00 -4.76
CA HIS A 383 11.88 -27.04 -4.14
C HIS A 383 12.56 -26.58 -2.85
N SER A 384 12.91 -25.30 -2.71
CA SER A 384 13.44 -24.75 -1.46
C SER A 384 12.35 -24.68 -0.39
N LEU A 385 11.16 -24.22 -0.76
CA LEU A 385 10.00 -24.22 0.13
C LEU A 385 9.69 -25.64 0.63
N ARG A 386 9.73 -26.65 -0.25
CA ARG A 386 9.55 -28.06 0.16
C ARG A 386 10.50 -28.48 1.27
N ALA A 387 11.78 -28.13 1.16
CA ALA A 387 12.80 -28.47 2.17
C ALA A 387 12.59 -27.71 3.49
N ASP A 388 12.20 -26.44 3.43
CA ASP A 388 11.87 -25.66 4.62
C ASP A 388 10.62 -26.20 5.33
N LEU A 389 9.59 -26.62 4.57
CA LEU A 389 8.39 -27.26 5.13
C LEU A 389 8.70 -28.65 5.70
N ALA A 390 9.56 -29.44 5.06
CA ALA A 390 10.01 -30.73 5.61
C ALA A 390 10.63 -30.55 7.00
N LEU A 391 11.50 -29.55 7.15
CA LEU A 391 12.11 -29.19 8.42
C LEU A 391 11.08 -28.71 9.46
N LEU A 392 10.22 -27.76 9.09
CA LEU A 392 9.18 -27.19 9.97
C LEU A 392 8.18 -28.25 10.45
N MET A 393 7.82 -29.16 9.56
CA MET A 393 6.78 -30.16 9.78
C MET A 393 7.33 -31.48 10.34
N ALA A 394 8.65 -31.63 10.38
CA ALA A 394 9.34 -32.89 10.70
C ALA A 394 8.87 -34.05 9.81
N LEU A 395 8.79 -33.80 8.49
CA LEU A 395 8.39 -34.77 7.47
C LEU A 395 9.56 -35.07 6.52
N ASP A 396 9.49 -36.22 5.86
CA ASP A 396 10.33 -36.49 4.69
C ASP A 396 9.88 -35.60 3.51
N GLU A 397 10.84 -35.05 2.75
CA GLU A 397 10.56 -34.24 1.56
C GLU A 397 9.71 -35.00 0.52
N ALA A 398 9.82 -36.34 0.45
CA ALA A 398 9.02 -37.19 -0.44
C ALA A 398 7.51 -37.15 -0.13
N HIS A 399 7.14 -36.78 1.09
CA HIS A 399 5.74 -36.67 1.51
C HIS A 399 5.17 -35.26 1.33
N ILE A 400 5.92 -34.35 0.71
CA ILE A 400 5.51 -32.96 0.50
C ILE A 400 5.43 -32.65 -1.00
N GLU A 401 4.27 -32.20 -1.43
CA GLU A 401 4.00 -31.72 -2.78
C GLU A 401 3.74 -30.21 -2.76
N ILE A 402 4.53 -29.44 -3.51
CA ILE A 402 4.24 -28.04 -3.80
C ILE A 402 3.64 -27.95 -5.19
N VAL A 403 2.35 -27.58 -5.24
CA VAL A 403 1.67 -27.20 -6.46
C VAL A 403 1.91 -25.71 -6.67
N ARG A 404 2.73 -25.41 -7.67
CA ARG A 404 3.04 -24.03 -8.00
C ARG A 404 1.85 -23.37 -8.71
N MET A 405 1.44 -22.20 -8.23
CA MET A 405 0.43 -21.32 -8.83
C MET A 405 1.07 -19.98 -9.20
N ASP A 406 0.38 -19.15 -9.99
CA ASP A 406 0.86 -17.79 -10.22
C ASP A 406 0.69 -16.91 -8.98
N ALA A 407 1.65 -16.01 -8.76
CA ALA A 407 1.62 -14.98 -7.73
C ALA A 407 1.23 -13.62 -8.31
N ALA A 408 0.60 -12.76 -7.50
CA ALA A 408 0.21 -11.41 -7.87
C ALA A 408 1.38 -10.40 -7.74
N GLY A 409 2.53 -10.78 -8.32
CA GLY A 409 3.83 -10.13 -8.14
C GLY A 409 4.69 -10.86 -7.09
N CYS A 410 6.00 -10.87 -7.32
CA CYS A 410 6.97 -11.35 -6.33
C CYS A 410 8.26 -10.52 -6.37
N TYR A 411 8.75 -10.19 -7.57
CA TYR A 411 9.92 -9.33 -7.82
C TYR A 411 11.19 -9.72 -7.03
N GLY A 412 11.27 -10.98 -6.58
CA GLY A 412 12.20 -11.44 -5.56
C GLY A 412 11.47 -12.28 -4.51
N ARG A 413 12.08 -12.40 -3.32
CA ARG A 413 11.51 -13.20 -2.23
C ARG A 413 10.64 -12.37 -1.27
N ASN A 414 9.34 -12.35 -1.55
CA ASN A 414 8.29 -11.80 -0.69
C ASN A 414 7.77 -12.84 0.33
N CYS A 415 6.61 -12.60 0.95
CA CYS A 415 6.00 -13.49 1.96
C CYS A 415 5.38 -14.80 1.41
N ALA A 416 5.53 -15.15 0.13
CA ALA A 416 4.88 -16.35 -0.44
C ALA A 416 5.30 -17.66 0.24
N ASP A 417 6.55 -17.76 0.68
CA ASP A 417 7.05 -18.92 1.43
C ASP A 417 6.57 -18.89 2.89
N ASP A 418 6.50 -17.70 3.49
CA ASP A 418 6.09 -17.47 4.88
C ASP A 418 4.62 -17.88 5.07
N VAL A 419 3.72 -17.42 4.19
CA VAL A 419 2.29 -17.74 4.26
C VAL A 419 2.00 -19.22 3.95
N ALA A 420 2.85 -19.87 3.14
CA ALA A 420 2.77 -21.31 2.88
C ALA A 420 3.09 -22.14 4.14
N ALA A 421 4.10 -21.71 4.91
CA ALA A 421 4.44 -22.32 6.18
C ALA A 421 3.36 -22.08 7.25
N ASP A 422 2.78 -20.88 7.29
CA ASP A 422 1.64 -20.57 8.17
C ASP A 422 0.46 -21.51 7.87
N ALA A 423 0.09 -21.66 6.58
CA ALA A 423 -0.98 -22.56 6.16
C ALA A 423 -0.70 -24.02 6.52
N ALA A 424 0.54 -24.48 6.36
CA ALA A 424 0.94 -25.86 6.70
C ALA A 424 0.79 -26.16 8.21
N LEU A 425 1.22 -25.23 9.08
CA LEU A 425 1.08 -25.38 10.53
C LEU A 425 -0.40 -25.42 10.94
N LEU A 426 -1.21 -24.53 10.39
CA LEU A 426 -2.65 -24.47 10.69
C LEU A 426 -3.41 -25.68 10.16
N SER A 427 -3.09 -26.14 8.95
CA SER A 427 -3.67 -27.36 8.39
C SER A 427 -3.30 -28.59 9.21
N ARG A 428 -2.04 -28.72 9.68
CA ARG A 428 -1.66 -29.79 10.61
C ARG A 428 -2.47 -29.74 11.90
N ALA A 429 -2.70 -28.56 12.44
CA ALA A 429 -3.40 -28.41 13.71
C ALA A 429 -4.89 -28.76 13.64
N THR A 430 -5.51 -28.66 12.46
CA THR A 430 -6.95 -28.93 12.25
C THR A 430 -7.23 -30.25 11.51
N GLY A 431 -6.24 -30.83 10.81
CA GLY A 431 -6.43 -31.98 9.94
C GLY A 431 -7.30 -31.69 8.71
N SER A 432 -7.48 -30.41 8.37
CA SER A 432 -8.31 -29.94 7.26
C SER A 432 -7.50 -29.02 6.34
N PRO A 433 -7.88 -28.84 5.07
CA PRO A 433 -7.24 -27.85 4.23
C PRO A 433 -7.43 -26.44 4.79
N VAL A 434 -6.37 -25.64 4.89
CA VAL A 434 -6.43 -24.27 5.41
C VAL A 434 -5.84 -23.31 4.39
N ARG A 435 -6.60 -22.28 4.05
CA ARG A 435 -6.16 -21.13 3.26
C ARG A 435 -5.71 -20.00 4.17
N VAL A 436 -4.50 -19.51 3.98
CA VAL A 436 -3.99 -18.31 4.66
C VAL A 436 -3.69 -17.25 3.62
N GLN A 437 -4.16 -16.03 3.87
CA GLN A 437 -3.85 -14.84 3.08
C GLN A 437 -3.45 -13.73 4.05
N LEU A 438 -2.34 -13.05 3.74
CA LEU A 438 -1.91 -11.89 4.52
C LEU A 438 -2.80 -10.67 4.23
N SER A 439 -2.95 -9.78 5.21
CA SER A 439 -3.43 -8.43 4.92
C SER A 439 -2.34 -7.62 4.20
N ARG A 440 -2.68 -6.43 3.69
CA ARG A 440 -1.67 -5.52 3.11
C ARG A 440 -0.65 -5.10 4.18
N GLU A 441 -1.14 -4.80 5.37
CA GLU A 441 -0.36 -4.41 6.53
C GLU A 441 0.60 -5.53 6.95
N ASP A 442 0.12 -6.77 7.00
CA ASP A 442 0.97 -7.93 7.28
C ASP A 442 2.04 -8.14 6.21
N GLU A 443 1.69 -8.05 4.93
CA GLU A 443 2.64 -8.18 3.82
C GLU A 443 3.74 -7.12 3.92
N HIS A 444 3.38 -5.83 3.97
CA HIS A 444 4.34 -4.75 3.99
C HIS A 444 5.18 -4.74 5.27
N ALA A 445 4.62 -5.11 6.41
CA ALA A 445 5.35 -5.18 7.66
C ALA A 445 6.38 -6.32 7.63
N TRP A 446 6.01 -7.52 7.13
CA TRP A 446 6.81 -8.74 7.30
C TRP A 446 7.56 -9.24 6.05
N GLU A 447 7.27 -8.72 4.86
CA GLU A 447 8.01 -9.12 3.66
C GLU A 447 9.50 -8.82 3.84
N PRO A 448 10.40 -9.71 3.40
CA PRO A 448 11.82 -9.38 3.38
C PRO A 448 12.08 -8.10 2.59
N LYS A 449 12.84 -7.16 3.14
CA LYS A 449 13.16 -5.89 2.47
C LYS A 449 14.28 -6.09 1.44
N GLY A 450 14.24 -5.35 0.33
CA GLY A 450 15.44 -5.08 -0.44
C GLY A 450 16.43 -4.34 0.45
N ALA A 451 17.60 -4.94 0.68
CA ALA A 451 18.58 -4.42 1.63
C ALA A 451 19.11 -3.03 1.21
N ALA A 452 19.28 -2.15 2.20
CA ALA A 452 20.08 -0.95 2.05
C ALA A 452 21.53 -1.31 1.68
N GLN A 453 22.27 -0.37 1.11
CA GLN A 453 23.64 -0.62 0.70
C GLN A 453 24.50 0.63 0.82
N LEU A 454 25.74 0.47 1.28
CA LEU A 454 26.72 1.53 1.36
C LEU A 454 27.83 1.25 0.35
N MET A 455 28.13 2.22 -0.50
CA MET A 455 29.23 2.14 -1.47
C MET A 455 30.16 3.34 -1.29
N ASP A 456 31.39 3.08 -0.88
CA ASP A 456 32.46 4.08 -0.80
C ASP A 456 33.37 3.94 -2.02
N VAL A 457 33.63 5.05 -2.71
CA VAL A 457 34.40 5.11 -3.95
C VAL A 457 35.48 6.17 -3.85
N ARG A 458 36.72 5.80 -4.12
CA ARG A 458 37.83 6.73 -4.36
C ARG A 458 38.37 6.52 -5.76
N GLY A 459 38.62 7.57 -6.50
CA GLY A 459 39.16 7.45 -7.85
C GLY A 459 39.91 8.69 -8.27
N ALA A 460 40.87 8.50 -9.18
CA ALA A 460 41.76 9.56 -9.65
C ALA A 460 41.83 9.60 -11.17
N LEU A 461 41.97 10.81 -11.70
CA LEU A 461 42.38 11.06 -13.07
C LEU A 461 43.88 11.36 -13.13
N ASP A 462 44.54 11.00 -14.23
CA ASP A 462 45.91 11.47 -14.49
C ASP A 462 45.96 12.90 -15.04
N ALA A 463 47.16 13.40 -15.37
CA ALA A 463 47.35 14.75 -15.89
C ALA A 463 46.63 14.98 -17.23
N GLU A 464 46.48 13.93 -18.03
CA GLU A 464 45.79 13.93 -19.31
C GLU A 464 44.25 13.82 -19.17
N GLY A 465 43.76 13.57 -17.95
CA GLY A 465 42.33 13.40 -17.66
C GLY A 465 41.83 11.97 -17.93
N GLU A 466 42.73 10.98 -17.97
CA GLU A 466 42.39 9.56 -18.12
C GLU A 466 42.19 8.88 -16.76
N LEU A 467 41.48 7.74 -16.75
CA LEU A 467 41.26 6.94 -15.55
C LEU A 467 42.58 6.35 -15.01
N ALA A 468 43.00 6.75 -13.80
CA ALA A 468 44.24 6.31 -13.18
C ALA A 468 44.03 5.25 -12.07
N ALA A 469 43.10 5.52 -11.15
CA ALA A 469 42.86 4.66 -9.99
C ALA A 469 41.37 4.51 -9.68
N TYR A 470 40.98 3.34 -9.18
CA TYR A 470 39.65 3.06 -8.66
C TYR A 470 39.69 2.20 -7.41
N ASP A 471 39.13 2.69 -6.31
CA ASP A 471 39.04 1.99 -5.04
C ASP A 471 37.58 1.96 -4.59
N PHE A 472 37.00 0.77 -4.50
CA PHE A 472 35.59 0.57 -4.25
C PHE A 472 35.38 -0.39 -3.09
N ALA A 473 34.58 0.03 -2.12
CA ALA A 473 34.12 -0.79 -1.02
C ALA A 473 32.60 -0.80 -0.95
N THR A 474 32.00 -1.99 -0.84
CA THR A 474 30.54 -2.15 -0.76
C THR A 474 30.12 -2.93 0.49
N ARG A 475 29.03 -2.49 1.14
CA ARG A 475 28.44 -3.14 2.32
C ARG A 475 26.97 -3.43 2.09
N TYR A 476 26.59 -4.70 2.16
CA TYR A 476 25.25 -5.17 1.80
C TYR A 476 24.68 -6.15 2.85
N PRO A 477 23.89 -5.68 3.85
CA PRO A 477 23.29 -6.49 4.91
C PRO A 477 22.03 -7.22 4.43
N SER A 478 22.20 -8.15 3.51
CA SER A 478 21.12 -9.00 3.03
C SER A 478 21.34 -10.45 3.44
N ASN A 479 20.25 -11.19 3.62
CA ASN A 479 20.32 -12.62 3.83
C ASN A 479 19.35 -13.37 2.92
N ASP A 480 19.28 -14.69 3.12
CA ASP A 480 18.28 -15.56 2.50
C ASP A 480 16.87 -15.34 3.10
N ALA A 481 16.73 -14.51 4.14
CA ALA A 481 15.58 -14.24 5.00
C ALA A 481 14.74 -15.48 5.40
N PRO A 482 15.27 -16.46 6.13
CA PRO A 482 14.63 -17.77 6.36
C PRO A 482 13.11 -17.74 6.57
N THR A 483 12.41 -18.78 6.10
CA THR A 483 10.94 -18.89 6.22
C THR A 483 10.50 -18.59 7.65
N LEU A 484 9.64 -17.58 7.82
CA LEU A 484 9.39 -16.90 9.10
C LEU A 484 8.90 -17.87 10.18
N ALA A 485 8.03 -18.82 9.81
CA ALA A 485 7.54 -19.83 10.73
C ALA A 485 8.65 -20.71 11.34
N LEU A 486 9.76 -20.96 10.63
CA LEU A 486 10.92 -21.68 11.21
C LEU A 486 11.53 -20.91 12.38
N LEU A 487 11.56 -19.58 12.30
CA LEU A 487 12.09 -18.70 13.33
C LEU A 487 11.09 -18.54 14.48
N LEU A 488 9.81 -18.25 14.19
CA LEU A 488 8.77 -18.04 15.21
C LEU A 488 8.49 -19.29 16.05
N THR A 489 8.62 -20.47 15.45
CA THR A 489 8.52 -21.75 16.16
C THR A 489 9.83 -22.19 16.81
N GLY A 490 10.92 -21.42 16.64
CA GLY A 490 12.28 -21.78 17.07
C GLY A 490 12.76 -23.13 16.56
N THR A 491 12.29 -23.55 15.38
CA THR A 491 12.76 -24.75 14.66
C THR A 491 14.19 -24.55 14.17
N ILE A 492 14.53 -23.31 13.81
CA ILE A 492 15.91 -22.88 13.57
C ILE A 492 16.27 -21.76 14.55
N SER A 493 17.58 -21.56 14.75
CA SER A 493 18.09 -20.44 15.52
C SER A 493 17.86 -19.11 14.79
N ALA A 494 17.51 -18.06 15.54
CA ALA A 494 17.40 -16.68 15.04
C ALA A 494 18.75 -15.92 15.04
N GLN A 495 19.85 -16.66 14.92
CA GLN A 495 21.18 -16.09 14.75
C GLN A 495 21.39 -15.71 13.28
N PRO A 496 21.82 -14.47 12.99
CA PRO A 496 21.94 -14.02 11.62
C PRO A 496 23.11 -14.71 10.90
N GLN A 497 22.87 -15.04 9.64
CA GLN A 497 23.88 -15.59 8.74
C GLN A 497 24.39 -14.49 7.81
N VAL A 498 25.71 -14.49 7.60
CA VAL A 498 26.39 -13.60 6.64
C VAL A 498 26.48 -14.33 5.30
N PHE A 499 26.07 -13.66 4.22
CA PHE A 499 26.16 -14.17 2.86
C PHE A 499 27.01 -13.25 1.98
N GLU A 500 27.77 -13.84 1.05
CA GLU A 500 28.63 -13.18 0.06
C GLU A 500 27.81 -12.62 -1.11
N MET A 501 26.93 -11.65 -0.84
CA MET A 501 25.93 -11.18 -1.82
C MET A 501 26.12 -9.74 -2.27
N GLY A 502 27.03 -8.98 -1.64
CA GLY A 502 27.31 -7.57 -2.00
C GLY A 502 28.12 -7.38 -3.28
N ASP A 503 28.65 -8.46 -3.85
CA ASP A 503 29.64 -8.45 -4.94
C ASP A 503 29.06 -8.53 -6.37
N ARG A 504 27.73 -8.53 -6.52
CA ARG A 504 27.11 -8.54 -7.86
C ARG A 504 27.37 -7.21 -8.56
N THR A 505 27.92 -7.27 -9.77
CA THR A 505 28.32 -6.06 -10.54
C THR A 505 29.16 -5.08 -9.69
N SER A 506 30.03 -5.58 -8.80
CA SER A 506 30.90 -4.72 -7.97
C SER A 506 32.20 -4.28 -8.66
N VAL A 507 32.51 -4.86 -9.82
CA VAL A 507 33.64 -4.45 -10.66
C VAL A 507 33.11 -3.47 -11.70
N PRO A 508 33.66 -2.24 -11.79
CA PRO A 508 33.23 -1.27 -12.79
C PRO A 508 33.55 -1.78 -14.20
N PRO A 509 32.76 -1.42 -15.23
CA PRO A 509 32.96 -1.92 -16.59
C PRO A 509 34.05 -1.16 -17.39
N TYR A 510 34.80 -0.27 -16.74
CA TYR A 510 35.76 0.63 -17.40
C TYR A 510 37.20 0.22 -17.14
N ASP A 511 38.09 0.53 -18.09
CA ASP A 511 39.51 0.22 -18.01
C ASP A 511 40.27 1.21 -17.11
N TYR A 512 40.44 0.85 -15.83
CA TYR A 512 41.25 1.58 -14.86
C TYR A 512 42.66 0.97 -14.78
N ARG A 513 43.71 1.81 -14.76
CA ARG A 513 45.10 1.32 -14.67
C ARG A 513 45.41 0.58 -13.37
N THR A 514 44.80 1.03 -12.27
CA THR A 514 44.95 0.43 -10.93
C THR A 514 43.58 0.35 -10.26
N MET A 515 43.29 -0.77 -9.62
CA MET A 515 41.96 -1.05 -9.08
C MET A 515 41.99 -1.87 -7.81
N ARG A 516 41.21 -1.47 -6.80
CA ARG A 516 40.92 -2.24 -5.58
C ARG A 516 39.42 -2.33 -5.40
N ILE A 517 38.89 -3.55 -5.34
CA ILE A 517 37.48 -3.84 -5.11
C ILE A 517 37.37 -4.72 -3.88
N VAL A 518 36.64 -4.27 -2.87
CA VAL A 518 36.41 -5.01 -1.63
C VAL A 518 34.91 -5.09 -1.29
N CYS A 519 34.50 -6.21 -0.72
CA CYS A 519 33.15 -6.41 -0.19
C CYS A 519 33.22 -6.63 1.31
N ASP A 520 32.51 -5.82 2.08
CA ASP A 520 32.37 -5.96 3.52
C ASP A 520 31.09 -6.77 3.79
N ASP A 521 31.21 -8.10 3.78
CA ASP A 521 30.10 -9.04 3.95
C ASP A 521 29.56 -8.94 5.39
N THR A 522 28.27 -8.62 5.54
CA THR A 522 27.70 -8.16 6.81
C THR A 522 26.34 -8.84 7.07
N PRO A 523 25.98 -9.17 8.33
CA PRO A 523 24.69 -9.76 8.62
C PRO A 523 23.55 -8.77 8.35
N PRO A 524 22.32 -9.26 8.13
CA PRO A 524 21.14 -8.40 7.99
C PRO A 524 20.96 -7.48 9.20
N ILE A 525 20.51 -6.24 8.97
CA ILE A 525 20.08 -5.33 10.05
C ILE A 525 18.58 -5.54 10.32
N VAL A 526 17.82 -5.63 9.23
CA VAL A 526 16.39 -5.96 9.20
C VAL A 526 16.20 -7.23 8.39
N ARG A 527 15.02 -7.84 8.45
CA ARG A 527 14.66 -8.97 7.58
C ARG A 527 14.77 -8.54 6.12
N ALA A 528 15.78 -9.01 5.40
CA ALA A 528 16.11 -8.53 4.06
C ALA A 528 16.45 -9.67 3.09
N SER A 529 16.05 -9.56 1.82
CA SER A 529 16.33 -10.58 0.80
C SER A 529 16.57 -9.94 -0.56
N TRP A 530 16.78 -10.77 -1.58
CA TRP A 530 16.88 -10.30 -2.95
C TRP A 530 15.55 -9.69 -3.42
N LEU A 531 15.63 -8.41 -3.77
CA LEU A 531 14.66 -7.65 -4.55
C LEU A 531 15.28 -7.44 -5.94
N ARG A 532 14.46 -7.44 -7.00
CA ARG A 532 14.89 -7.32 -8.41
C ARG A 532 16.08 -6.35 -8.59
N GLY A 533 17.21 -6.85 -9.06
CA GLY A 533 18.49 -6.11 -9.19
C GLY A 533 19.51 -6.39 -8.08
N VAL A 534 19.04 -6.78 -6.90
CA VAL A 534 19.84 -7.16 -5.72
C VAL A 534 20.92 -6.10 -5.42
N SER A 535 22.18 -6.46 -5.18
CA SER A 535 23.29 -5.52 -4.97
C SER A 535 23.83 -4.93 -6.28
N ALA A 536 23.47 -5.48 -7.44
CA ALA A 536 23.96 -5.01 -8.73
C ALA A 536 23.41 -3.63 -9.09
N LEU A 537 22.15 -3.35 -8.74
CA LEU A 537 21.53 -2.05 -9.01
C LEU A 537 22.18 -0.93 -8.16
N PRO A 538 22.34 -1.07 -6.83
CA PRO A 538 23.10 -0.08 -6.04
C PRO A 538 24.56 0.06 -6.46
N ASN A 539 25.28 -1.05 -6.71
CA ASN A 539 26.67 -0.98 -7.19
C ASN A 539 26.76 -0.22 -8.53
N THR A 540 25.85 -0.51 -9.47
CA THR A 540 25.75 0.23 -10.74
C THR A 540 25.47 1.72 -10.49
N PHE A 541 24.58 2.05 -9.55
CA PHE A 541 24.29 3.44 -9.20
C PHE A 541 25.55 4.19 -8.79
N ALA A 542 26.39 3.60 -7.91
CA ALA A 542 27.66 4.20 -7.53
C ALA A 542 28.65 4.29 -8.70
N HIS A 543 28.86 3.22 -9.46
CA HIS A 543 29.80 3.22 -10.59
C HIS A 543 29.41 4.26 -11.65
N GLU A 544 28.15 4.30 -12.05
CA GLU A 544 27.66 5.15 -13.14
C GLU A 544 27.44 6.60 -12.74
N SER A 545 27.19 6.90 -11.47
CA SER A 545 27.26 8.28 -10.98
C SER A 545 28.70 8.75 -10.83
N PHE A 546 29.61 7.89 -10.35
CA PHE A 546 31.01 8.27 -10.14
C PHE A 546 31.78 8.51 -11.45
N ILE A 547 31.60 7.65 -12.46
CA ILE A 547 32.22 7.84 -13.78
C ILE A 547 31.72 9.14 -14.46
N ASP A 548 30.48 9.56 -14.17
CA ASP A 548 29.92 10.82 -14.66
C ASP A 548 30.52 12.03 -13.92
N GLU A 549 30.84 11.88 -12.64
CA GLU A 549 31.60 12.88 -11.87
C GLU A 549 33.04 13.01 -12.38
N LEU A 550 33.69 11.90 -12.73
CA LEU A 550 35.01 11.91 -13.37
C LEU A 550 34.99 12.54 -14.76
N ALA A 551 33.96 12.27 -15.56
CA ALA A 551 33.78 12.93 -16.87
C ALA A 551 33.67 14.45 -16.71
N ALA A 552 32.93 14.91 -15.69
CA ALA A 552 32.83 16.32 -15.34
C ALA A 552 34.17 16.94 -14.92
N GLU A 553 34.93 16.26 -14.07
CA GLU A 553 36.28 16.68 -13.66
C GLU A 553 37.28 16.71 -14.84
N ALA A 554 37.11 15.81 -15.80
CA ALA A 554 37.89 15.79 -17.04
C ALA A 554 37.43 16.86 -18.06
N GLY A 555 36.23 17.42 -17.91
CA GLY A 555 35.63 18.34 -18.87
C GLY A 555 35.20 17.68 -20.20
N VAL A 556 34.95 16.37 -20.19
CA VAL A 556 34.63 15.55 -21.39
C VAL A 556 33.17 15.10 -21.34
N ASP A 557 32.47 15.07 -22.49
CA ASP A 557 31.10 14.57 -22.58
C ASP A 557 30.96 13.17 -21.91
N PRO A 558 29.90 12.94 -21.10
CA PRO A 558 29.79 11.71 -20.30
C PRO A 558 29.61 10.44 -21.13
N VAL A 559 29.08 10.52 -22.36
CA VAL A 559 28.97 9.35 -23.26
C VAL A 559 30.31 9.11 -23.94
N GLU A 560 30.96 10.16 -24.44
CA GLU A 560 32.30 10.07 -25.04
C GLU A 560 33.33 9.52 -24.04
N PHE A 561 33.30 10.02 -22.81
CA PHE A 561 34.20 9.58 -21.75
C PHE A 561 34.05 8.09 -21.43
N ARG A 562 32.81 7.58 -21.39
CA ARG A 562 32.55 6.14 -21.22
C ARG A 562 33.02 5.33 -22.42
N LEU A 563 32.71 5.76 -23.65
CA LEU A 563 33.11 5.07 -24.87
C LEU A 563 34.63 4.95 -25.02
N LYS A 564 35.38 5.94 -24.52
CA LYS A 564 36.83 5.95 -24.50
C LYS A 564 37.43 4.86 -23.58
N HIS A 565 36.74 4.55 -22.48
CA HIS A 565 37.22 3.63 -21.44
C HIS A 565 36.52 2.28 -21.43
N LEU A 566 35.58 2.03 -22.34
CA LEU A 566 34.95 0.73 -22.55
C LEU A 566 35.78 -0.12 -23.52
N THR A 567 36.01 -1.38 -23.17
CA THR A 567 36.76 -2.34 -24.02
C THR A 567 35.85 -3.40 -24.66
N ASP A 568 34.63 -3.59 -24.14
CA ASP A 568 33.66 -4.57 -24.64
C ASP A 568 32.94 -4.05 -25.91
N PRO A 569 33.11 -4.69 -27.08
CA PRO A 569 32.46 -4.25 -28.31
C PRO A 569 30.92 -4.22 -28.23
N ARG A 570 30.29 -5.14 -27.48
CA ARG A 570 28.82 -5.15 -27.35
C ARG A 570 28.33 -3.99 -26.51
N ALA A 571 29.09 -3.63 -25.47
CA ALA A 571 28.83 -2.45 -24.67
C ALA A 571 28.93 -1.19 -25.53
N ILE A 572 30.00 -1.06 -26.31
CA ILE A 572 30.23 0.07 -27.22
C ILE A 572 29.08 0.19 -28.24
N ASP A 573 28.69 -0.90 -28.89
CA ASP A 573 27.57 -0.92 -29.84
C ASP A 573 26.27 -0.46 -29.20
N LEU A 574 25.96 -0.98 -28.00
CA LEU A 574 24.74 -0.65 -27.27
C LEU A 574 24.72 0.83 -26.85
N VAL A 575 25.81 1.33 -26.28
CA VAL A 575 25.95 2.74 -25.87
C VAL A 575 25.72 3.65 -27.07
N LYS A 576 26.34 3.37 -28.21
CA LYS A 576 26.14 4.13 -29.45
C LYS A 576 24.70 4.10 -29.94
N ALA A 577 24.09 2.91 -30.00
CA ALA A 577 22.71 2.75 -30.47
C ALA A 577 21.69 3.48 -29.58
N VAL A 578 21.88 3.45 -28.26
CA VAL A 578 21.01 4.18 -27.31
C VAL A 578 21.22 5.69 -27.41
N ALA A 579 22.46 6.16 -27.48
CA ALA A 579 22.78 7.57 -27.65
C ALA A 579 22.20 8.12 -28.97
N GLU A 580 22.35 7.39 -30.07
CA GLU A 580 21.77 7.74 -31.37
C GLU A 580 20.24 7.81 -31.31
N LYS A 581 19.58 6.77 -30.77
CA LYS A 581 18.12 6.74 -30.62
C LYS A 581 17.60 7.88 -29.75
N ALA A 582 18.33 8.23 -28.70
CA ALA A 582 17.98 9.34 -27.82
C ALA A 582 18.20 10.72 -28.45
N GLY A 583 18.92 10.79 -29.58
CA GLY A 583 19.38 12.04 -30.16
C GLY A 583 20.37 12.76 -29.24
N TRP A 584 21.27 12.01 -28.59
CA TRP A 584 22.31 12.58 -27.73
C TRP A 584 23.19 13.52 -28.54
N GLN A 585 23.40 14.74 -28.03
CA GLN A 585 24.30 15.72 -28.61
C GLN A 585 25.48 15.89 -27.64
N PRO A 586 26.73 15.65 -28.09
CA PRO A 586 27.90 15.86 -27.27
C PRO A 586 27.93 17.28 -26.70
N ARG A 587 28.25 17.42 -25.42
CA ARG A 587 28.29 18.72 -24.74
C ARG A 587 29.59 18.90 -23.96
N SER A 588 30.14 20.12 -23.99
CA SER A 588 31.16 20.53 -23.03
C SER A 588 30.50 20.76 -21.67
N ILE A 589 31.07 20.23 -20.59
CA ILE A 589 30.49 20.28 -19.22
C ILE A 589 30.56 21.69 -18.59
N ALA A 590 30.88 22.72 -19.37
CA ALA A 590 30.65 24.10 -18.96
C ALA A 590 29.14 24.26 -18.72
N LEU A 591 28.75 24.39 -17.45
CA LEU A 591 27.38 24.64 -17.01
C LEU A 591 26.75 25.66 -17.97
N LYS A 592 25.58 25.34 -18.52
CA LYS A 592 24.85 26.30 -19.35
C LYS A 592 24.64 27.58 -18.51
N ASP A 593 25.27 28.66 -18.93
CA ASP A 593 24.99 30.04 -18.50
C ASP A 593 23.60 30.51 -18.97
N ASP A 594 22.87 29.66 -19.71
CA ASP A 594 21.51 29.93 -20.15
C ASP A 594 20.57 29.85 -18.95
N GLN A 595 20.31 31.03 -18.37
CA GLN A 595 19.11 31.32 -17.61
C GLN A 595 17.88 30.95 -18.47
N GLU A 596 17.43 29.69 -18.43
CA GLU A 596 16.03 29.41 -18.73
C GLU A 596 15.22 30.26 -17.73
N GLU A 597 14.61 31.34 -18.20
CA GLU A 597 13.71 32.19 -17.42
C GLU A 597 12.56 31.30 -16.92
N GLY A 598 12.63 30.83 -15.67
CA GLY A 598 11.60 30.00 -15.08
C GLY A 598 12.04 29.20 -13.86
N ASP A 599 11.05 28.61 -13.19
CA ASP A 599 11.28 27.77 -12.00
C ASP A 599 11.60 26.31 -12.35
N VAL A 600 11.45 25.91 -13.62
CA VAL A 600 11.66 24.53 -14.10
C VAL A 600 12.96 24.46 -14.90
N ALA A 601 13.81 23.51 -14.56
CA ALA A 601 15.04 23.18 -15.27
C ALA A 601 14.92 21.81 -15.93
N ARG A 602 15.56 21.66 -17.09
CA ARG A 602 15.60 20.41 -17.83
C ARG A 602 16.98 19.79 -17.78
N GLY A 603 17.03 18.48 -17.68
CA GLY A 603 18.28 17.73 -17.65
C GLY A 603 18.20 16.44 -18.43
N ARG A 604 19.35 15.99 -18.90
CA ARG A 604 19.51 14.72 -19.58
C ARG A 604 20.71 13.98 -19.01
N GLY A 605 20.51 12.71 -18.65
CA GLY A 605 21.53 11.88 -18.04
C GLY A 605 21.69 10.54 -18.75
N PHE A 606 22.91 10.02 -18.72
CA PHE A 606 23.27 8.74 -19.32
C PHE A 606 23.82 7.79 -18.24
N ALA A 607 23.53 6.50 -18.37
CA ALA A 607 24.18 5.44 -17.61
C ALA A 607 24.19 4.11 -18.40
N TYR A 608 25.16 3.25 -18.09
CA TYR A 608 25.33 1.93 -18.70
C TYR A 608 25.66 0.86 -17.64
N ALA A 609 25.23 -0.38 -17.87
CA ALA A 609 25.57 -1.50 -16.99
C ALA A 609 25.60 -2.84 -17.72
N ARG A 610 26.43 -3.75 -17.18
CA ARG A 610 26.33 -5.19 -17.44
C ARG A 610 25.91 -5.90 -16.16
N TYR A 611 24.81 -6.63 -16.21
CA TYR A 611 24.37 -7.42 -15.06
C TYR A 611 25.26 -8.66 -14.92
N VAL A 612 25.94 -8.80 -13.77
CA VAL A 612 26.77 -9.96 -13.43
C VAL A 612 26.22 -10.59 -12.16
N HIS A 613 26.07 -11.91 -12.16
CA HIS A 613 25.48 -12.64 -11.04
C HIS A 613 26.16 -13.99 -10.79
N SER A 614 25.67 -14.70 -9.77
CA SER A 614 26.28 -15.92 -9.18
C SER A 614 27.51 -15.61 -8.33
N LYS A 615 28.10 -16.64 -7.70
CA LYS A 615 29.31 -16.50 -6.88
C LYS A 615 30.41 -15.77 -7.68
N PHE A 616 31.03 -14.77 -7.06
CA PHE A 616 32.13 -14.01 -7.65
C PHE A 616 33.24 -14.93 -8.24
N PRO A 617 33.77 -14.63 -9.45
CA PRO A 617 33.54 -13.43 -10.26
C PRO A 617 32.22 -13.42 -11.05
N GLY A 618 31.41 -14.47 -10.95
CA GLY A 618 30.11 -14.58 -11.62
C GLY A 618 30.23 -14.67 -13.15
N PHE A 619 29.09 -14.50 -13.81
CA PHE A 619 29.03 -14.35 -15.27
C PHE A 619 27.97 -13.33 -15.67
N GLY A 620 28.14 -12.75 -16.86
CA GLY A 620 27.24 -11.73 -17.39
C GLY A 620 25.93 -12.31 -17.90
N ALA A 621 24.82 -11.68 -17.50
CA ALA A 621 23.49 -12.00 -17.99
C ALA A 621 23.05 -11.11 -19.16
N ALA A 622 23.23 -9.78 -19.09
CA ALA A 622 22.88 -8.91 -20.22
C ALA A 622 23.42 -7.49 -20.01
N TRP A 623 23.44 -6.72 -21.09
CA TRP A 623 23.84 -5.31 -21.10
C TRP A 623 22.62 -4.41 -21.22
N SER A 624 22.65 -3.27 -20.53
CA SER A 624 21.65 -2.22 -20.66
C SER A 624 22.28 -0.83 -20.60
N ALA A 625 21.68 0.14 -21.30
CA ALA A 625 22.04 1.54 -21.22
C ALA A 625 20.77 2.41 -21.24
N TRP A 626 20.81 3.54 -20.54
CA TRP A 626 19.70 4.48 -20.43
C TRP A 626 20.14 5.88 -20.82
N VAL A 627 19.26 6.59 -21.50
CA VAL A 627 19.19 8.06 -21.48
C VAL A 627 17.89 8.46 -20.82
N ALA A 628 17.97 9.24 -19.74
CA ALA A 628 16.82 9.79 -19.03
C ALA A 628 16.71 11.30 -19.31
N ASP A 629 15.53 11.74 -19.75
CA ASP A 629 15.14 13.15 -19.83
C ASP A 629 14.29 13.49 -18.60
N ILE A 630 14.60 14.60 -17.95
CA ILE A 630 13.89 15.06 -16.78
C ILE A 630 13.48 16.54 -16.88
N GLU A 631 12.45 16.88 -16.12
CA GLU A 631 12.12 18.24 -15.73
C GLU A 631 12.11 18.32 -14.20
N VAL A 632 12.78 19.32 -13.63
CA VAL A 632 12.84 19.54 -12.19
C VAL A 632 12.49 20.98 -11.85
N ASN A 633 11.55 21.18 -10.93
CA ASN A 633 11.23 22.50 -10.40
C ASN A 633 12.23 22.86 -9.29
N ARG A 634 13.04 23.90 -9.49
CA ARG A 634 14.10 24.30 -8.55
C ARG A 634 13.58 24.86 -7.22
N LYS A 635 12.32 25.32 -7.17
CA LYS A 635 11.69 25.82 -5.94
C LYS A 635 10.96 24.73 -5.18
N SER A 636 10.13 23.95 -5.88
CA SER A 636 9.35 22.88 -5.24
C SER A 636 10.12 21.57 -5.11
N GLY A 637 11.23 21.38 -5.82
CA GLY A 637 11.97 20.12 -5.91
C GLY A 637 11.24 19.02 -6.69
N GLU A 638 10.06 19.30 -7.24
CA GLU A 638 9.30 18.32 -8.02
C GLU A 638 10.10 17.84 -9.23
N LEU A 639 10.18 16.53 -9.40
CA LEU A 639 10.95 15.87 -10.45
C LEU A 639 10.02 14.99 -11.28
N ALA A 640 9.96 15.27 -12.57
CA ALA A 640 9.31 14.42 -13.56
C ALA A 640 10.38 13.80 -14.46
N VAL A 641 10.42 12.47 -14.53
CA VAL A 641 11.13 11.77 -15.61
C VAL A 641 10.18 11.74 -16.79
N THR A 642 10.44 12.55 -17.80
CA THR A 642 9.49 12.75 -18.92
C THR A 642 9.65 11.68 -19.99
N ARG A 643 10.88 11.20 -20.19
CA ARG A 643 11.21 10.22 -21.22
C ARG A 643 12.45 9.40 -20.84
N VAL A 644 12.41 8.11 -21.16
CA VAL A 644 13.53 7.18 -21.00
C VAL A 644 13.74 6.46 -22.32
N VAL A 645 14.94 6.60 -22.90
CA VAL A 645 15.40 5.73 -23.98
C VAL A 645 16.26 4.65 -23.37
N VAL A 646 15.81 3.40 -23.46
CA VAL A 646 16.44 2.24 -22.82
C VAL A 646 16.89 1.25 -23.88
N GLY A 647 18.17 0.89 -23.85
CA GLY A 647 18.73 -0.17 -24.66
C GLY A 647 18.95 -1.46 -23.87
N GLN A 648 18.83 -2.57 -24.58
CA GLN A 648 19.10 -3.90 -24.05
C GLN A 648 19.81 -4.78 -25.09
N ASP A 649 20.91 -5.41 -24.70
CA ASP A 649 21.52 -6.52 -25.43
C ASP A 649 21.41 -7.82 -24.61
N THR A 650 20.69 -8.80 -25.16
CA THR A 650 20.41 -10.10 -24.54
C THR A 650 20.73 -11.30 -25.43
N GLY A 651 21.53 -11.10 -26.48
CA GLY A 651 21.76 -12.15 -27.47
C GLY A 651 20.49 -12.46 -28.27
N THR A 652 20.31 -13.72 -28.69
CA THR A 652 19.09 -14.13 -29.40
C THR A 652 17.86 -13.91 -28.50
N MET A 653 16.92 -13.08 -28.97
CA MET A 653 15.63 -12.90 -28.30
C MET A 653 14.69 -14.04 -28.67
N VAL A 654 14.33 -14.89 -27.71
CA VAL A 654 13.38 -15.98 -27.97
C VAL A 654 12.01 -15.42 -28.38
N ASN A 655 11.50 -14.47 -27.58
CA ASN A 655 10.28 -13.72 -27.84
C ASN A 655 10.57 -12.21 -27.69
N PRO A 656 10.69 -11.45 -28.79
CA PRO A 656 10.98 -10.02 -28.74
C PRO A 656 9.96 -9.20 -27.93
N ASP A 657 8.67 -9.51 -28.00
CA ASP A 657 7.65 -8.82 -27.18
C ASP A 657 7.81 -9.14 -25.69
N GLY A 658 8.13 -10.39 -25.36
CA GLY A 658 8.46 -10.78 -23.98
C GLY A 658 9.62 -9.96 -23.41
N VAL A 659 10.70 -9.79 -24.20
CA VAL A 659 11.84 -8.94 -23.83
C VAL A 659 11.43 -7.47 -23.67
N ARG A 660 10.66 -6.93 -24.62
CA ARG A 660 10.15 -5.54 -24.54
C ARG A 660 9.31 -5.29 -23.28
N HIS A 661 8.39 -6.20 -22.94
CA HIS A 661 7.56 -6.08 -21.75
C HIS A 661 8.40 -6.11 -20.46
N GLN A 662 9.44 -6.96 -20.42
CA GLN A 662 10.38 -6.97 -19.31
C GLN A 662 11.13 -5.65 -19.18
N ILE A 663 11.57 -5.06 -20.29
CA ILE A 663 12.23 -3.75 -20.30
C ILE A 663 11.31 -2.66 -19.74
N HIS A 664 10.04 -2.61 -20.18
CA HIS A 664 9.07 -1.66 -19.62
C HIS A 664 8.90 -1.81 -18.11
N GLY A 665 8.75 -3.04 -17.61
CA GLY A 665 8.61 -3.30 -16.18
C GLY A 665 9.86 -2.88 -15.38
N ASN A 666 11.06 -3.12 -15.92
CA ASN A 666 12.31 -2.67 -15.31
C ASN A 666 12.41 -1.14 -15.25
N VAL A 667 12.03 -0.44 -16.32
CA VAL A 667 12.06 1.04 -16.36
C VAL A 667 11.12 1.62 -15.31
N ILE A 668 9.88 1.14 -15.26
CA ILE A 668 8.87 1.61 -14.30
C ILE A 668 9.36 1.41 -12.86
N GLN A 669 9.88 0.22 -12.52
CA GLN A 669 10.35 -0.07 -11.17
C GLN A 669 11.61 0.71 -10.80
N ALA A 670 12.58 0.83 -11.70
CA ALA A 670 13.80 1.60 -11.41
C ALA A 670 13.52 3.10 -11.24
N THR A 671 12.63 3.67 -12.07
CA THR A 671 12.18 5.05 -11.91
C THR A 671 11.43 5.24 -10.59
N SER A 672 10.46 4.37 -10.27
CA SER A 672 9.72 4.41 -9.00
C SER A 672 10.67 4.39 -7.78
N ARG A 673 11.64 3.47 -7.79
CA ARG A 673 12.66 3.33 -6.73
C ARG A 673 13.60 4.51 -6.60
N ALA A 674 13.98 5.11 -7.73
CA ALA A 674 14.83 6.28 -7.73
C ALA A 674 14.10 7.53 -7.20
N LEU A 675 12.78 7.63 -7.40
CA LEU A 675 12.03 8.85 -7.09
C LEU A 675 11.29 8.83 -5.74
N LYS A 676 10.81 7.66 -5.29
CA LYS A 676 9.83 7.60 -4.18
C LYS A 676 10.11 6.54 -3.13
N GLU A 677 10.57 5.37 -3.54
CA GLU A 677 10.46 4.18 -2.69
C GLU A 677 11.55 4.09 -1.62
N ARG A 678 11.11 4.07 -0.36
CA ARG A 678 11.90 3.76 0.83
C ARG A 678 11.00 3.23 1.94
N VAL A 679 11.45 2.21 2.65
CA VAL A 679 10.80 1.69 3.87
C VAL A 679 11.16 2.58 5.05
N THR A 680 10.17 2.95 5.86
CA THR A 680 10.35 3.65 7.14
C THR A 680 10.23 2.70 8.33
N PHE A 681 10.91 3.04 9.41
CA PHE A 681 11.07 2.28 10.65
C PHE A 681 10.78 3.14 11.88
N GLY A 682 9.93 2.66 12.77
CA GLY A 682 9.83 3.19 14.13
C GLY A 682 10.87 2.53 15.04
N ASP A 683 10.79 2.82 16.34
CA ASP A 683 11.76 2.32 17.33
C ASP A 683 11.95 0.79 17.28
N ASN A 684 10.90 0.02 16.97
CA ASN A 684 10.94 -1.45 17.06
C ASN A 684 10.43 -2.20 15.81
N ALA A 685 9.94 -1.49 14.79
CA ALA A 685 9.23 -2.14 13.68
C ALA A 685 9.13 -1.27 12.42
N VAL A 686 8.82 -1.90 11.29
CA VAL A 686 8.45 -1.24 10.03
C VAL A 686 7.16 -0.43 10.20
N THR A 687 7.18 0.84 9.76
CA THR A 687 6.02 1.76 9.78
C THR A 687 5.37 1.94 8.41
N SER A 688 6.06 1.64 7.31
CA SER A 688 5.48 1.56 5.97
C SER A 688 4.59 0.32 5.82
N GLN A 689 3.32 0.38 6.25
CA GLN A 689 2.42 -0.78 6.28
C GLN A 689 1.38 -0.80 5.15
N GLU A 690 1.22 0.28 4.39
CA GLU A 690 0.29 0.35 3.25
C GLU A 690 0.83 1.30 2.16
N TRP A 691 0.04 1.56 1.11
CA TRP A 691 0.49 2.28 -0.09
C TRP A 691 0.69 3.80 0.11
N GLY A 692 -0.04 4.43 1.02
CA GLY A 692 0.18 5.82 1.42
C GLY A 692 1.52 6.02 2.12
N ALA A 693 1.90 5.11 3.01
CA ALA A 693 3.17 5.10 3.74
C ALA A 693 4.35 4.52 2.94
N TYR A 694 4.08 3.86 1.81
CA TYR A 694 5.09 3.42 0.83
C TYR A 694 4.64 3.75 -0.61
N PRO A 695 4.77 5.02 -1.04
CA PRO A 695 4.30 5.45 -2.34
C PRO A 695 5.14 4.86 -3.47
N ILE A 696 4.46 4.37 -4.51
CA ILE A 696 5.06 3.95 -5.78
C ILE A 696 4.68 4.90 -6.92
N LEU A 697 5.27 4.71 -8.09
CA LEU A 697 4.93 5.48 -9.30
C LEU A 697 3.47 5.23 -9.72
N THR A 698 2.72 6.31 -9.98
CA THR A 698 1.36 6.23 -10.51
C THR A 698 1.36 6.27 -12.04
N PHE A 699 0.25 5.90 -12.68
CA PHE A 699 0.14 5.92 -14.16
C PHE A 699 0.45 7.29 -14.79
N ARG A 700 0.19 8.40 -14.09
CA ARG A 700 0.45 9.75 -14.59
C ARG A 700 1.94 10.11 -14.62
N GLU A 701 2.74 9.39 -13.85
CA GLU A 701 4.16 9.65 -13.66
C GLU A 701 5.03 8.67 -14.45
N VAL A 702 4.41 7.71 -15.16
CA VAL A 702 5.14 6.78 -16.03
C VAL A 702 5.76 7.58 -17.20
N PRO A 703 7.09 7.52 -17.39
CA PRO A 703 7.74 8.23 -18.48
C PRO A 703 7.33 7.66 -19.84
N VAL A 704 7.56 8.43 -20.91
CA VAL A 704 7.58 7.86 -22.27
C VAL A 704 8.78 6.91 -22.37
N ILE A 705 8.53 5.61 -22.63
CA ILE A 705 9.57 4.58 -22.72
C ILE A 705 9.83 4.24 -24.19
N GLU A 706 11.04 4.51 -24.67
CA GLU A 706 11.49 4.10 -25.99
C GLU A 706 12.53 2.98 -25.88
N VAL A 707 12.23 1.81 -26.45
CA VAL A 707 13.05 0.61 -26.31
C VAL A 707 13.94 0.38 -27.54
N VAL A 708 15.24 0.19 -27.31
CA VAL A 708 16.24 -0.29 -28.27
C VAL A 708 16.62 -1.73 -27.92
N MET A 709 16.35 -2.68 -28.80
CA MET A 709 16.76 -4.08 -28.61
C MET A 709 17.82 -4.43 -29.64
N MET A 710 18.99 -4.91 -29.19
CA MET A 710 20.08 -5.24 -30.10
C MET A 710 19.79 -6.53 -30.88
N PRO A 711 19.85 -6.51 -32.23
CA PRO A 711 19.56 -7.69 -33.04
C PRO A 711 20.75 -8.65 -33.06
N ARG A 712 20.83 -9.55 -32.09
CA ARG A 712 21.92 -10.51 -31.91
C ARG A 712 21.50 -11.95 -32.27
N HIS A 713 20.80 -12.12 -33.39
CA HIS A 713 20.34 -13.44 -33.83
C HIS A 713 21.51 -14.38 -34.05
N GLY A 714 21.41 -15.59 -33.48
CA GLY A 714 22.45 -16.62 -33.54
C GLY A 714 23.48 -16.57 -32.41
N GLU A 715 23.52 -15.50 -31.62
CA GLU A 715 24.29 -15.48 -30.36
C GLU A 715 23.53 -16.19 -29.22
N PRO A 716 24.22 -16.73 -28.21
CA PRO A 716 23.58 -17.36 -27.06
C PRO A 716 22.49 -16.46 -26.44
N PRO A 717 21.26 -16.96 -26.24
CA PRO A 717 20.20 -16.20 -25.60
C PRO A 717 20.52 -16.03 -24.12
N MET A 718 20.29 -14.83 -23.59
CA MET A 718 20.54 -14.53 -22.18
C MET A 718 19.30 -13.97 -21.47
N GLY A 719 19.48 -13.58 -20.21
CA GLY A 719 18.41 -13.20 -19.31
C GLY A 719 18.04 -11.71 -19.31
N THR A 720 16.75 -11.40 -19.38
CA THR A 720 16.19 -10.03 -19.36
C THR A 720 15.39 -9.71 -18.10
N GLY A 721 15.51 -10.58 -17.07
CA GLY A 721 14.77 -10.47 -15.83
C GLY A 721 15.01 -9.13 -15.15
N GLU A 722 16.25 -8.68 -15.02
CA GLU A 722 16.59 -7.58 -14.10
C GLU A 722 17.52 -6.52 -14.73
N SER A 723 18.22 -6.88 -15.81
CA SER A 723 19.33 -6.12 -16.40
C SER A 723 18.97 -4.70 -16.85
N ALA A 724 17.77 -4.51 -17.39
CA ALA A 724 17.30 -3.20 -17.84
C ALA A 724 17.05 -2.20 -16.70
N SER A 725 16.99 -2.63 -15.43
CA SER A 725 16.75 -1.73 -14.29
C SER A 725 18.04 -1.07 -13.77
N LEU A 726 19.20 -1.69 -14.00
CA LEU A 726 20.47 -1.33 -13.37
C LEU A 726 20.90 0.12 -13.64
N PRO A 727 20.86 0.64 -14.90
CA PRO A 727 21.33 1.99 -15.16
C PRO A 727 20.39 3.09 -14.66
N GLY A 728 19.15 2.75 -14.30
CA GLY A 728 18.07 3.74 -14.18
C GLY A 728 18.30 4.82 -13.13
N ALA A 729 18.69 4.43 -11.92
CA ALA A 729 18.92 5.39 -10.83
C ALA A 729 20.08 6.36 -11.15
N ALA A 730 21.18 5.86 -11.74
CA ALA A 730 22.31 6.69 -12.13
C ALA A 730 21.97 7.62 -13.29
N ALA A 731 21.25 7.13 -14.32
CA ALA A 731 20.81 7.98 -15.42
C ALA A 731 19.95 9.16 -14.93
N ILE A 732 19.04 8.92 -13.99
CA ILE A 732 18.21 9.97 -13.38
C ILE A 732 19.06 10.93 -12.54
N ALA A 733 19.99 10.43 -11.72
CA ALA A 733 20.88 11.27 -10.91
C ALA A 733 21.80 12.15 -11.78
N ASN A 734 22.32 11.60 -12.88
CA ASN A 734 23.15 12.33 -13.84
C ASN A 734 22.32 13.38 -14.60
N ALA A 735 21.04 13.09 -14.87
CA ALA A 735 20.11 14.07 -15.45
C ALA A 735 19.80 15.22 -14.47
N LEU A 736 19.64 14.90 -13.18
CA LEU A 736 19.48 15.91 -12.12
C LEU A 736 20.70 16.82 -12.01
N TYR A 737 21.89 16.26 -12.06
CA TYR A 737 23.12 17.06 -12.09
C TYR A 737 23.17 17.97 -13.31
N ASP A 738 22.83 17.46 -14.49
CA ASP A 738 22.75 18.28 -15.70
C ASP A 738 21.75 19.43 -15.59
N ALA A 739 20.60 19.22 -14.94
CA ALA A 739 19.57 20.25 -14.76
C ALA A 739 19.92 21.30 -13.69
N THR A 740 20.63 20.88 -12.63
CA THR A 740 20.75 21.65 -11.37
C THR A 740 22.17 22.01 -10.96
N GLY A 741 23.18 21.34 -11.50
CA GLY A 741 24.56 21.41 -11.02
C GLY A 741 24.82 20.68 -9.70
N VAL A 742 23.80 20.09 -9.07
CA VAL A 742 23.90 19.40 -7.77
C VAL A 742 23.95 17.89 -7.94
N ARG A 743 24.88 17.22 -7.25
CA ARG A 743 25.06 15.76 -7.30
C ARG A 743 24.22 15.07 -6.22
N PHE A 744 23.36 14.16 -6.64
CA PHE A 744 22.52 13.35 -5.75
C PHE A 744 23.06 11.93 -5.62
N ARG A 745 23.46 11.54 -4.39
CA ARG A 745 24.13 10.25 -4.11
C ARG A 745 23.32 9.32 -3.19
N ARG A 746 22.10 9.73 -2.85
CA ARG A 746 21.23 9.09 -1.87
C ARG A 746 19.77 9.11 -2.36
N PRO A 747 19.31 8.11 -3.14
CA PRO A 747 17.90 7.96 -3.46
C PRO A 747 17.07 7.60 -2.21
N PRO A 748 15.75 7.84 -2.21
CA PRO A 748 14.96 8.38 -3.32
C PRO A 748 15.10 9.91 -3.50
N PHE A 749 15.09 10.37 -4.76
CA PHE A 749 15.16 11.78 -5.16
C PHE A 749 13.79 12.47 -4.99
N THR A 750 13.29 12.47 -3.75
CA THR A 750 12.02 13.11 -3.44
C THR A 750 12.14 14.64 -3.54
N PRO A 751 11.02 15.35 -3.69
CA PRO A 751 11.02 16.81 -3.70
C PRO A 751 11.66 17.44 -2.47
N GLU A 752 11.49 16.85 -1.27
CA GLU A 752 12.18 17.32 -0.05
C GLU A 752 13.68 17.18 -0.17
N THR A 753 14.15 16.04 -0.67
CA THR A 753 15.58 15.73 -0.84
C THR A 753 16.21 16.69 -1.85
N ILE A 754 15.52 16.97 -2.96
CA ILE A 754 15.96 17.93 -3.97
C ILE A 754 16.00 19.35 -3.41
N ARG A 755 14.93 19.80 -2.74
CA ARG A 755 14.90 21.15 -2.12
C ARG A 755 16.00 21.32 -1.08
N ALA A 756 16.19 20.33 -0.20
CA ALA A 756 17.23 20.38 0.83
C ALA A 756 18.62 20.50 0.19
N ALA A 757 18.93 19.67 -0.81
CA ALA A 757 20.22 19.73 -1.49
C ALA A 757 20.45 21.04 -2.27
N LEU A 758 19.43 21.58 -2.93
CA LEU A 758 19.51 22.89 -3.60
C LEU A 758 19.69 24.04 -2.59
N ALA A 759 19.00 23.97 -1.45
CA ALA A 759 19.11 24.96 -0.39
C ALA A 759 20.50 24.90 0.29
N ASP A 760 21.05 23.71 0.53
CA ASP A 760 22.40 23.53 1.08
C ASP A 760 23.47 24.07 0.12
N ALA A 761 23.35 23.81 -1.19
CA ALA A 761 24.24 24.38 -2.20
C ALA A 761 24.19 25.93 -2.21
N GLN A 762 23.01 26.52 -2.05
CA GLN A 762 22.84 27.97 -1.90
C GLN A 762 23.32 28.49 -0.53
N ALA A 763 23.24 27.68 0.52
CA ALA A 763 23.70 28.00 1.87
C ALA A 763 25.23 27.97 1.97
N GLU A 764 25.93 27.11 1.22
CA GLU A 764 27.39 27.13 1.10
C GLU A 764 27.90 28.42 0.41
N GLU A 765 27.16 28.98 -0.56
CA GLU A 765 27.42 30.32 -1.10
C GLU A 765 27.03 31.46 -0.14
N ALA A 766 25.97 31.30 0.65
CA ALA A 766 25.47 32.32 1.58
C ALA A 766 26.22 32.37 2.94
N ALA A 767 26.92 31.29 3.33
CA ALA A 767 27.69 31.20 4.58
C ALA A 767 28.91 32.14 4.64
N ALA A 768 29.25 32.81 3.53
CA ALA A 768 30.20 33.93 3.49
C ALA A 768 29.62 35.28 4.01
N ARG A 769 28.34 35.36 4.43
CA ARG A 769 27.72 36.63 4.85
C ARG A 769 26.84 36.55 6.13
N LYS A 770 27.51 36.84 7.26
CA LYS A 770 27.04 37.48 8.51
C LYS A 770 26.35 36.68 9.65
N LYS A 771 26.78 37.05 10.86
CA LYS A 771 26.37 36.61 12.22
C LYS A 771 25.97 37.84 13.09
N LYS A 772 25.08 37.62 14.09
CA LYS A 772 24.60 38.46 15.25
C LYS A 772 23.46 39.46 14.99
N ARG A 773 22.45 39.73 15.86
CA ARG A 773 22.06 39.42 17.29
C ARG A 773 20.58 39.93 17.48
N TRP A 774 19.63 39.25 18.14
CA TRP A 774 19.29 39.05 19.58
C TRP A 774 18.15 39.94 20.16
N ARG A 775 17.01 39.30 20.56
CA ARG A 775 16.10 39.42 21.76
C ARG A 775 15.63 40.82 22.29
N LEU A 776 14.52 41.07 23.03
CA LEU A 776 13.52 40.34 23.88
C LEU A 776 12.40 41.32 24.36
N GLY A 777 11.28 40.81 24.93
CA GLY A 777 10.45 41.44 26.01
C GLY A 777 8.95 41.61 25.67
N PHE A 778 7.95 40.84 26.11
CA PHE A 778 7.39 40.41 27.43
C PHE A 778 6.33 41.34 28.08
N LEU A 779 5.05 40.98 27.86
CA LEU A 779 3.85 40.92 28.73
C LEU A 779 3.46 42.04 29.73
N GLY A 780 2.15 42.36 29.75
CA GLY A 780 1.45 43.08 30.83
C GLY A 780 0.08 42.46 31.13
N ALA A 781 -0.13 42.05 32.37
CA ALA A 781 -1.22 41.19 32.85
C ALA A 781 -2.50 41.93 33.31
N ILE A 782 -3.63 41.24 33.16
CA ILE A 782 -4.75 40.93 34.09
C ILE A 782 -4.98 41.87 35.30
N ALA A 783 -6.22 42.39 35.47
CA ALA A 783 -7.06 42.24 36.69
C ALA A 783 -8.33 43.11 36.68
N ALA A 784 -9.51 42.50 36.94
CA ALA A 784 -10.57 43.04 37.81
C ALA A 784 -11.70 42.01 37.97
N GLY A 785 -11.70 41.32 39.11
CA GLY A 785 -12.73 40.37 39.49
C GLY A 785 -13.77 40.94 40.47
N ALA A 786 -14.93 40.29 40.46
CA ALA A 786 -15.78 39.93 41.59
C ALA A 786 -16.44 41.03 42.45
N ALA A 787 -17.78 41.15 42.32
CA ALA A 787 -18.70 41.39 43.43
C ALA A 787 -20.12 40.91 43.05
N GLY A 788 -20.68 39.91 43.76
CA GLY A 788 -22.07 39.47 43.50
C GLY A 788 -22.44 38.07 44.02
N TRP A 789 -22.03 37.71 45.23
CA TRP A 789 -22.49 36.51 45.94
C TRP A 789 -23.15 36.95 47.24
N LEU A 790 -24.49 37.00 47.30
CA LEU A 790 -25.33 36.97 48.52
C LEU A 790 -26.83 37.16 48.21
N GLY A 791 -27.51 36.16 47.62
CA GLY A 791 -28.97 36.28 47.38
C GLY A 791 -29.70 35.10 46.74
N ALA A 792 -29.41 33.84 47.10
CA ALA A 792 -30.09 32.70 46.48
C ALA A 792 -30.35 31.52 47.43
N LEU A 793 -31.13 31.73 48.50
CA LEU A 793 -31.48 30.65 49.44
C LEU A 793 -32.96 30.63 49.89
N ALA A 794 -33.90 31.14 49.08
CA ALA A 794 -35.32 31.23 49.47
C ALA A 794 -36.37 30.67 48.50
N LEU A 795 -36.01 29.94 47.44
CA LEU A 795 -37.00 29.40 46.48
C LEU A 795 -36.62 27.98 46.02
N THR A 796 -36.91 26.95 46.82
CA THR A 796 -36.87 25.56 46.35
C THR A 796 -38.27 25.12 45.88
N PRO A 797 -38.45 24.74 44.61
CA PRO A 797 -39.72 24.23 44.09
C PRO A 797 -40.21 22.96 44.84
N GLN A 798 -41.52 22.84 45.09
CA GLN A 798 -42.13 21.68 45.75
C GLN A 798 -42.29 20.49 44.78
N ALA A 799 -42.17 19.27 45.32
CA ALA A 799 -42.42 18.02 44.61
C ALA A 799 -43.89 17.88 44.19
N MET A 800 -44.16 17.36 42.99
CA MET A 800 -45.50 17.02 42.53
C MET A 800 -45.82 15.55 42.83
N ALA A 801 -47.06 15.28 43.26
CA ALA A 801 -47.49 13.92 43.60
C ALA A 801 -47.33 12.97 42.38
N PRO A 802 -46.78 11.75 42.57
CA PRO A 802 -46.67 10.78 41.50
C PRO A 802 -48.05 10.29 41.05
N ILE A 803 -48.20 9.99 39.77
CA ILE A 803 -49.40 9.36 39.21
C ILE A 803 -49.16 7.87 38.94
N THR A 804 -50.23 7.10 38.76
CA THR A 804 -50.14 5.77 38.16
C THR A 804 -49.86 5.92 36.65
N PRO A 805 -48.91 5.17 36.06
CA PRO A 805 -48.61 5.26 34.64
C PRO A 805 -49.88 5.01 33.79
N PRO A 806 -50.23 5.89 32.84
CA PRO A 806 -51.34 5.66 31.92
C PRO A 806 -51.05 4.45 31.02
N LEU A 807 -52.09 3.68 30.68
CA LEU A 807 -51.98 2.62 29.68
C LEU A 807 -51.69 3.22 28.31
N ALA A 808 -50.82 2.59 27.51
CA ALA A 808 -50.49 3.05 26.16
C ALA A 808 -51.74 3.21 25.27
N SER A 809 -52.78 2.38 25.48
CA SER A 809 -54.07 2.45 24.79
C SER A 809 -54.94 3.66 25.18
N ALA A 810 -54.56 4.44 26.20
CA ALA A 810 -55.29 5.62 26.64
C ALA A 810 -55.02 6.85 25.74
N PHE A 811 -54.03 6.78 24.84
CA PHE A 811 -53.68 7.86 23.92
C PHE A 811 -54.21 7.57 22.51
N ALA A 812 -54.74 8.60 21.85
CA ALA A 812 -55.16 8.48 20.45
C ALA A 812 -53.94 8.17 19.55
N PRO A 813 -54.04 7.23 18.59
CA PRO A 813 -52.93 6.87 17.71
C PRO A 813 -52.30 8.05 16.98
N GLU A 814 -53.12 9.00 16.52
CA GLU A 814 -52.63 10.23 15.85
C GLU A 814 -51.81 11.14 16.76
N LEU A 815 -52.17 11.20 18.05
CA LEU A 815 -51.43 11.98 19.05
C LEU A 815 -50.05 11.34 19.32
N VAL A 816 -50.00 10.01 19.39
CA VAL A 816 -48.75 9.24 19.54
C VAL A 816 -47.88 9.35 18.29
N ALA A 817 -48.47 9.31 17.09
CA ALA A 817 -47.77 9.49 15.82
C ALA A 817 -47.14 10.89 15.70
N ARG A 818 -47.90 11.95 16.06
CA ARG A 818 -47.35 13.31 16.15
C ARG A 818 -46.24 13.41 17.19
N GLY A 819 -46.41 12.78 18.36
CA GLY A 819 -45.38 12.72 19.41
C GLY A 819 -44.10 12.03 18.95
N LYS A 820 -44.19 10.98 18.12
CA LYS A 820 -43.03 10.30 17.53
C LYS A 820 -42.21 11.25 16.66
N LEU A 821 -42.87 12.05 15.81
CA LEU A 821 -42.21 13.05 14.97
C LEU A 821 -41.51 14.12 15.82
N LEU A 822 -42.17 14.59 16.89
CA LEU A 822 -41.61 15.57 17.82
C LEU A 822 -40.42 14.99 18.62
N ALA A 823 -40.44 13.71 18.97
CA ALA A 823 -39.33 13.03 19.62
C ALA A 823 -38.11 12.89 18.68
N ALA A 824 -38.35 12.66 17.39
CA ALA A 824 -37.31 12.67 16.36
C ALA A 824 -36.74 14.09 16.14
N LEU A 825 -37.61 15.12 16.03
CA LEU A 825 -37.17 16.53 15.96
C LEU A 825 -36.29 16.91 17.17
N GLY A 826 -36.66 16.46 18.36
CA GLY A 826 -35.91 16.70 19.59
C GLY A 826 -34.73 15.77 19.84
N ASN A 827 -34.39 14.88 18.89
CA ASN A 827 -33.31 13.88 18.99
C ASN A 827 -33.32 13.11 20.33
N CYS A 828 -34.51 12.78 20.84
CA CYS A 828 -34.67 12.22 22.18
C CYS A 828 -33.90 10.90 22.33
N ALA A 829 -33.96 10.03 21.31
CA ALA A 829 -33.26 8.76 21.31
C ALA A 829 -31.73 8.94 21.25
N VAL A 830 -31.23 9.91 20.48
CA VAL A 830 -29.78 10.22 20.40
C VAL A 830 -29.21 10.65 21.75
N CYS A 831 -29.98 11.37 22.56
CA CYS A 831 -29.55 11.85 23.87
C CYS A 831 -29.82 10.83 24.99
N HIS A 832 -30.93 10.10 24.95
CA HIS A 832 -31.38 9.22 26.03
C HIS A 832 -31.09 7.73 25.78
N THR A 833 -30.13 7.39 24.93
CA THR A 833 -29.71 6.00 24.67
C THR A 833 -28.22 5.86 24.89
N ALA A 834 -27.82 5.00 25.83
CA ALA A 834 -26.41 4.64 26.01
C ALA A 834 -25.87 3.89 24.77
N HIS A 835 -24.55 3.84 24.60
CA HIS A 835 -23.93 3.01 23.55
C HIS A 835 -24.39 1.54 23.71
N ASN A 836 -24.88 0.93 22.62
CA ASN A 836 -25.55 -0.39 22.60
C ASN A 836 -26.72 -0.56 23.60
N GLY A 837 -27.27 0.55 24.11
CA GLY A 837 -28.35 0.57 25.07
C GLY A 837 -29.73 0.47 24.43
N VAL A 838 -30.74 0.21 25.26
CA VAL A 838 -32.14 0.23 24.80
C VAL A 838 -32.57 1.69 24.57
N PRO A 839 -33.22 2.02 23.44
CA PRO A 839 -33.65 3.38 23.14
C PRO A 839 -34.38 4.05 24.30
N ASN A 840 -34.00 5.30 24.62
CA ASN A 840 -34.60 6.15 25.66
C ASN A 840 -34.39 5.70 27.12
N ALA A 841 -33.62 4.63 27.37
CA ALA A 841 -33.38 4.08 28.71
C ALA A 841 -32.32 4.84 29.53
N GLY A 842 -31.79 5.95 29.01
CA GLY A 842 -30.77 6.79 29.64
C GLY A 842 -29.37 6.17 29.66
N GLY A 843 -28.42 6.88 30.26
CA GLY A 843 -27.04 6.39 30.47
C GLY A 843 -26.01 6.88 29.45
N LYS A 844 -26.38 7.75 28.50
CA LYS A 844 -25.40 8.38 27.60
C LYS A 844 -24.59 9.42 28.38
N PRO A 845 -23.24 9.35 28.38
CA PRO A 845 -22.40 10.40 28.94
C PRO A 845 -22.37 11.62 28.01
N LEU A 846 -22.46 12.81 28.60
CA LEU A 846 -22.26 14.10 27.95
C LEU A 846 -21.12 14.82 28.67
N ASP A 847 -19.97 14.90 28.03
CA ASP A 847 -18.82 15.60 28.58
C ASP A 847 -19.00 17.12 28.46
N THR A 848 -18.82 17.81 29.59
CA THR A 848 -18.88 19.28 29.65
C THR A 848 -17.60 19.81 30.30
N PRO A 849 -17.27 21.10 30.09
CA PRO A 849 -16.16 21.75 30.80
C PRO A 849 -16.28 21.71 32.35
N PHE A 850 -17.44 21.32 32.88
CA PHE A 850 -17.75 21.27 34.32
C PHE A 850 -17.79 19.84 34.88
N GLY A 851 -17.61 18.82 34.04
CA GLY A 851 -17.72 17.39 34.35
C GLY A 851 -18.70 16.65 33.43
N THR A 852 -18.81 15.32 33.59
CA THR A 852 -19.68 14.47 32.77
C THR A 852 -21.10 14.41 33.34
N ILE A 853 -22.10 14.66 32.49
CA ILE A 853 -23.54 14.56 32.79
C ILE A 853 -24.09 13.31 32.11
N TYR A 854 -24.87 12.49 32.81
CA TYR A 854 -25.49 11.29 32.23
C TYR A 854 -26.97 11.54 31.93
N SER A 855 -27.43 11.11 30.76
CA SER A 855 -28.85 11.23 30.39
C SER A 855 -29.75 10.32 31.22
N THR A 856 -30.96 10.79 31.52
CA THR A 856 -31.92 10.05 32.36
C THR A 856 -32.72 9.03 31.56
N ASN A 857 -33.29 8.03 32.23
CA ASN A 857 -34.27 7.14 31.61
C ASN A 857 -35.60 7.89 31.43
N ILE A 858 -36.09 7.98 30.18
CA ILE A 858 -37.35 8.68 29.84
C ILE A 858 -38.45 7.73 29.37
N THR A 859 -38.28 6.42 29.57
CA THR A 859 -39.32 5.42 29.31
C THR A 859 -40.44 5.49 30.36
N PRO A 860 -41.63 4.89 30.12
CA PRO A 860 -42.74 4.91 31.08
C PRO A 860 -42.54 3.99 32.29
N ASP A 861 -41.33 3.49 32.53
CA ASP A 861 -41.03 2.70 33.73
C ASP A 861 -41.32 3.53 35.00
N GLY A 862 -42.12 2.96 35.89
CA GLY A 862 -42.61 3.68 37.09
C GLY A 862 -41.56 3.85 38.19
N GLN A 863 -40.44 3.14 38.14
CA GLN A 863 -39.41 3.17 39.19
C GLN A 863 -38.17 3.96 38.81
N THR A 864 -37.78 3.92 37.54
CA THR A 864 -36.51 4.43 37.03
C THR A 864 -36.69 5.39 35.87
N GLY A 865 -37.85 5.36 35.19
CA GLY A 865 -38.23 6.28 34.13
C GLY A 865 -39.22 7.36 34.57
N ILE A 866 -39.93 7.95 33.60
CA ILE A 866 -40.91 9.02 33.82
C ILE A 866 -42.34 8.49 34.05
N GLY A 867 -42.52 7.18 34.24
CA GLY A 867 -43.84 6.54 34.34
C GLY A 867 -44.78 7.15 35.39
N THR A 868 -44.23 7.73 36.45
CA THR A 868 -44.99 8.35 37.56
C THR A 868 -45.18 9.86 37.42
N TRP A 869 -44.76 10.47 36.30
CA TRP A 869 -44.85 11.91 36.08
C TRP A 869 -46.21 12.25 35.47
N SER A 870 -46.88 13.28 35.98
CA SER A 870 -48.05 13.84 35.29
C SER A 870 -47.62 14.68 34.08
N LEU A 871 -48.56 14.97 33.17
CA LEU A 871 -48.32 15.91 32.07
C LEU A 871 -47.80 17.25 32.59
N ASP A 872 -48.36 17.76 33.69
CA ASP A 872 -47.91 19.02 34.30
C ASP A 872 -46.47 18.94 34.83
N ALA A 873 -46.06 17.79 35.40
CA ALA A 873 -44.68 17.58 35.83
C ALA A 873 -43.72 17.50 34.64
N PHE A 874 -44.14 16.86 33.55
CA PHE A 874 -43.39 16.82 32.29
C PHE A 874 -43.24 18.22 31.67
N VAL A 875 -44.33 18.98 31.55
CA VAL A 875 -44.32 20.37 31.05
C VAL A 875 -43.44 21.25 31.93
N ARG A 876 -43.48 21.08 33.26
CA ARG A 876 -42.61 21.82 34.19
C ARG A 876 -41.13 21.53 33.94
N ALA A 877 -40.76 20.27 33.70
CA ALA A 877 -39.39 19.93 33.35
C ALA A 877 -38.97 20.56 32.02
N MET A 878 -39.81 20.43 30.98
CA MET A 878 -39.54 20.94 29.63
C MET A 878 -39.46 22.47 29.55
N ARG A 879 -40.24 23.21 30.36
CA ARG A 879 -40.28 24.68 30.31
C ARG A 879 -39.43 25.37 31.36
N GLN A 880 -39.25 24.76 32.53
CA GLN A 880 -38.67 25.41 33.71
C GLN A 880 -37.38 24.73 34.19
N GLY A 881 -37.02 23.57 33.63
CA GLY A 881 -35.86 22.81 34.09
C GLY A 881 -36.02 22.35 35.53
N ILE A 882 -37.23 21.96 35.94
CA ILE A 882 -37.53 21.48 37.30
C ILE A 882 -38.18 20.11 37.17
N SER A 883 -37.54 19.09 37.75
CA SER A 883 -38.02 17.71 37.74
C SER A 883 -39.35 17.56 38.51
N ARG A 884 -39.99 16.39 38.43
CA ARG A 884 -41.18 16.07 39.25
C ARG A 884 -40.93 16.21 40.75
N ASP A 885 -39.78 15.77 41.25
CA ASP A 885 -39.46 15.79 42.68
C ASP A 885 -39.00 17.17 43.21
N GLY A 886 -38.88 18.17 42.34
CA GLY A 886 -38.58 19.55 42.69
C GLY A 886 -37.10 19.94 42.53
N HIS A 887 -36.21 19.01 42.19
CA HIS A 887 -34.82 19.38 41.89
C HIS A 887 -34.67 20.09 40.54
N HIS A 888 -33.76 21.06 40.46
CA HIS A 888 -33.41 21.71 39.22
C HIS A 888 -32.58 20.79 38.32
N LEU A 889 -32.95 20.74 37.04
CA LEU A 889 -32.23 20.05 35.97
C LEU A 889 -31.11 20.96 35.45
N TYR A 890 -30.02 20.36 34.97
CA TYR A 890 -28.96 21.11 34.30
C TYR A 890 -29.38 21.47 32.87
N PRO A 891 -28.99 22.65 32.34
CA PRO A 891 -29.35 23.10 30.99
C PRO A 891 -28.73 22.27 29.85
N ALA A 892 -27.96 21.23 30.19
CA ALA A 892 -27.62 20.15 29.27
C ALA A 892 -28.88 19.44 28.74
N PHE A 893 -29.93 19.36 29.55
CA PHE A 893 -31.29 19.16 29.06
C PHE A 893 -31.77 20.50 28.52
N PRO A 894 -32.04 20.67 27.21
CA PRO A 894 -32.20 21.98 26.57
C PRO A 894 -33.60 22.61 26.83
N TYR A 895 -34.02 22.66 28.10
CA TYR A 895 -35.28 23.26 28.53
C TYR A 895 -35.37 24.77 28.23
N THR A 896 -34.23 25.43 28.02
CA THR A 896 -34.15 26.82 27.54
C THR A 896 -34.69 26.98 26.12
N SER A 897 -34.63 25.93 25.31
CA SER A 897 -35.21 25.89 23.95
C SER A 897 -36.59 25.24 23.98
N PHE A 898 -36.76 24.12 24.68
CA PHE A 898 -38.05 23.40 24.79
C PHE A 898 -39.18 24.22 25.41
N ARG A 899 -38.86 25.27 26.18
CA ARG A 899 -39.86 26.24 26.63
C ARG A 899 -40.63 26.93 25.50
N ASN A 900 -40.13 26.89 24.27
CA ASN A 900 -40.80 27.45 23.09
C ASN A 900 -41.84 26.50 22.48
N THR A 901 -41.83 25.21 22.84
CA THR A 901 -42.77 24.21 22.33
C THR A 901 -44.20 24.54 22.77
N SER A 902 -45.19 24.33 21.90
CA SER A 902 -46.62 24.52 22.21
C SER A 902 -47.14 23.48 23.19
N ASP A 903 -48.23 23.79 23.90
CA ASP A 903 -48.83 22.84 24.87
C ASP A 903 -49.33 21.56 24.18
N ASP A 904 -49.89 21.68 22.97
CA ASP A 904 -50.35 20.53 22.18
C ASP A 904 -49.19 19.61 21.77
N ASP A 905 -48.05 20.19 21.40
CA ASP A 905 -46.85 19.41 21.04
C ASP A 905 -46.20 18.77 22.27
N LEU A 906 -46.17 19.46 23.42
CA LEU A 906 -45.70 18.85 24.68
C LEU A 906 -46.61 17.69 25.12
N LYS A 907 -47.93 17.83 24.93
CA LYS A 907 -48.90 16.75 25.19
C LYS A 907 -48.71 15.57 24.24
N ALA A 908 -48.47 15.83 22.96
CA ALA A 908 -48.20 14.79 21.97
C ALA A 908 -46.89 14.04 22.26
N LEU A 909 -45.82 14.77 22.58
CA LEU A 909 -44.53 14.20 22.97
C LEU A 909 -44.66 13.33 24.23
N TYR A 910 -45.35 13.84 25.26
CA TYR A 910 -45.64 13.07 26.48
C TYR A 910 -46.43 11.79 26.17
N ALA A 911 -47.48 11.87 25.35
CA ALA A 911 -48.27 10.71 24.94
C ALA A 911 -47.41 9.64 24.24
N TYR A 912 -46.49 10.05 23.35
CA TYR A 912 -45.56 9.13 22.69
C TYR A 912 -44.61 8.46 23.67
N LEU A 913 -43.94 9.23 24.54
CA LEU A 913 -43.00 8.66 25.52
C LEU A 913 -43.72 7.69 26.49
N MET A 914 -44.93 8.04 26.93
CA MET A 914 -45.71 7.21 27.84
C MET A 914 -46.31 5.95 27.19
N ALA A 915 -46.37 5.91 25.84
CA ALA A 915 -46.81 4.75 25.08
C ALA A 915 -45.67 3.77 24.72
N GLN A 916 -44.40 4.10 25.03
CA GLN A 916 -43.27 3.22 24.74
C GLN A 916 -43.23 1.98 25.66
N THR A 917 -42.42 1.00 25.31
CA THR A 917 -42.15 -0.13 26.20
C THR A 917 -41.40 0.37 27.44
N PRO A 918 -41.87 0.09 28.68
CA PRO A 918 -41.17 0.49 29.90
C PRO A 918 -39.86 -0.30 30.03
N VAL A 919 -38.76 0.42 30.28
CA VAL A 919 -37.43 -0.20 30.47
C VAL A 919 -36.91 0.21 31.84
N ARG A 920 -36.61 -0.79 32.67
CA ARG A 920 -36.02 -0.52 33.98
C ARG A 920 -34.50 -0.36 33.85
N SER A 921 -34.03 0.88 33.96
CA SER A 921 -32.63 1.25 33.80
C SER A 921 -32.29 2.41 34.74
N ARG A 922 -31.22 2.28 35.53
CA ARG A 922 -30.69 3.34 36.41
C ARG A 922 -29.35 3.85 35.87
N PRO A 923 -29.34 4.99 35.15
CA PRO A 923 -28.11 5.62 34.69
C PRO A 923 -27.14 5.97 35.83
N PRO A 924 -25.82 6.05 35.55
CA PRO A 924 -24.85 6.57 36.51
C PRO A 924 -25.20 7.97 37.04
N GLU A 925 -24.84 8.27 38.28
CA GLU A 925 -25.06 9.59 38.87
C GLU A 925 -24.11 10.64 38.26
N THR A 926 -24.67 11.77 37.84
CA THR A 926 -23.90 12.95 37.39
C THR A 926 -23.14 13.56 38.56
N LYS A 927 -21.80 13.65 38.45
CA LYS A 927 -20.91 14.27 39.44
C LYS A 927 -20.14 15.43 38.79
N LEU A 928 -20.44 16.66 39.19
CA LEU A 928 -19.74 17.87 38.72
C LEU A 928 -18.82 18.44 39.80
N ALA A 929 -17.83 19.24 39.43
CA ALA A 929 -16.94 19.91 40.37
C ALA A 929 -17.67 21.05 41.13
N PHE A 930 -17.26 21.35 42.37
CA PHE A 930 -17.74 22.55 43.08
C PHE A 930 -17.31 23.83 42.32
N PRO A 931 -18.17 24.86 42.18
CA PRO A 931 -19.52 25.00 42.74
C PRO A 931 -20.67 24.44 41.87
N PHE A 932 -20.38 23.88 40.69
CA PHE A 932 -21.37 23.41 39.72
C PHE A 932 -22.18 22.17 40.16
N SER A 933 -21.69 21.43 41.16
CA SER A 933 -22.44 20.36 41.83
C SER A 933 -23.60 20.85 42.72
N VAL A 934 -23.64 22.13 43.09
CA VAL A 934 -24.67 22.68 43.99
C VAL A 934 -25.94 23.03 43.21
N ARG A 935 -26.82 22.03 43.02
CA ARG A 935 -28.06 22.16 42.22
C ARG A 935 -28.95 23.38 42.52
N PRO A 936 -29.13 23.85 43.78
CA PRO A 936 -29.92 25.05 44.05
C PRO A 936 -29.43 26.33 43.37
N LEU A 937 -28.14 26.43 43.00
CA LEU A 937 -27.63 27.58 42.24
C LEU A 937 -28.26 27.69 40.84
N MET A 938 -28.86 26.62 40.31
CA MET A 938 -29.60 26.64 39.05
C MET A 938 -30.87 27.51 39.13
N ALA A 939 -31.44 27.76 40.32
CA ALA A 939 -32.55 28.71 40.46
C ALA A 939 -32.12 30.14 40.09
N ALA A 940 -30.92 30.55 40.55
CA ALA A 940 -30.34 31.85 40.19
C ALA A 940 -29.95 31.89 38.71
N TRP A 941 -29.37 30.81 38.19
CA TRP A 941 -29.03 30.68 36.78
C TRP A 941 -30.28 30.81 35.88
N ASN A 942 -31.37 30.10 36.21
CA ASN A 942 -32.64 30.19 35.49
C ASN A 942 -33.23 31.60 35.55
N GLY A 943 -33.14 32.28 36.70
CA GLY A 943 -33.57 33.67 36.85
C GLY A 943 -32.84 34.64 35.91
N LEU A 944 -31.58 34.35 35.57
CA LEU A 944 -30.75 35.16 34.69
C LEU A 944 -30.89 34.78 33.21
N PHE A 945 -31.03 33.48 32.88
CA PHE A 945 -30.81 32.99 31.51
C PHE A 945 -31.98 32.22 30.86
N LEU A 946 -33.02 31.82 31.61
CA LEU A 946 -34.12 31.00 31.04
C LEU A 946 -35.08 31.81 30.13
N GLY A 947 -35.25 33.11 30.39
CA GLY A 947 -36.25 33.95 29.71
C GLY A 947 -37.69 33.69 30.17
N ARG A 948 -38.62 34.64 29.92
CA ARG A 948 -40.02 34.59 30.42
C ARG A 948 -41.09 34.34 29.34
N ASN A 949 -40.81 34.60 28.07
CA ASN A 949 -41.81 34.50 26.98
C ASN A 949 -41.62 33.21 26.16
N THR A 950 -42.71 32.56 25.74
CA THR A 950 -42.69 31.43 24.78
C THR A 950 -42.61 31.94 23.34
N PHE A 951 -42.40 31.06 22.36
CA PHE A 951 -42.38 31.45 20.95
C PHE A 951 -43.69 32.14 20.53
N THR A 952 -43.55 33.24 19.82
CA THR A 952 -44.65 34.00 19.21
C THR A 952 -44.31 34.27 17.76
N ALA A 953 -45.25 34.01 16.85
CA ALA A 953 -45.08 34.31 15.42
C ALA A 953 -44.75 35.78 15.21
N SER A 954 -43.86 36.07 14.24
CA SER A 954 -43.31 37.41 14.04
C SER A 954 -44.34 38.43 13.53
N GLY A 955 -45.43 37.96 12.91
CA GLY A 955 -46.49 38.79 12.30
C GLY A 955 -46.04 39.56 11.04
N THR A 956 -44.75 39.53 10.73
CA THR A 956 -44.10 40.19 9.58
C THR A 956 -43.44 39.19 8.62
N GLN A 957 -43.28 37.94 9.03
CA GLN A 957 -42.65 36.86 8.26
C GLN A 957 -43.70 35.91 7.67
N SER A 958 -43.29 35.05 6.76
CA SER A 958 -44.19 34.04 6.18
C SER A 958 -44.53 32.94 7.19
N ALA A 959 -45.67 32.28 7.01
CA ALA A 959 -46.07 31.15 7.86
C ALA A 959 -45.05 30.01 7.85
N GLN A 960 -44.38 29.78 6.71
CA GLN A 960 -43.30 28.81 6.57
C GLN A 960 -42.06 29.21 7.37
N TRP A 961 -41.69 30.49 7.35
CA TRP A 961 -40.59 31.01 8.17
C TRP A 961 -40.90 30.89 9.67
N ASP A 962 -42.10 31.29 10.10
CA ASP A 962 -42.52 31.18 11.51
C ASP A 962 -42.56 29.71 11.96
N ARG A 963 -42.99 28.79 11.08
CA ARG A 963 -42.91 27.34 11.32
C ARG A 963 -41.46 26.87 11.48
N GLY A 964 -40.55 27.33 10.62
CA GLY A 964 -39.13 27.01 10.70
C GLY A 964 -38.48 27.52 11.98
N ALA A 965 -38.73 28.78 12.31
CA ALA A 965 -38.27 29.43 13.53
C ALA A 965 -38.77 28.69 14.78
N TYR A 966 -40.04 28.25 14.78
CA TYR A 966 -40.59 27.42 15.83
C TYR A 966 -39.85 26.09 15.95
N LEU A 967 -39.68 25.35 14.86
CA LEU A 967 -39.04 24.01 14.88
C LEU A 967 -37.58 24.08 15.34
N VAL A 968 -36.80 25.02 14.80
CA VAL A 968 -35.36 25.20 15.08
C VAL A 968 -35.10 25.69 16.51
N ASN A 969 -35.92 26.62 17.02
CA ASN A 969 -35.71 27.23 18.34
C ASN A 969 -36.50 26.57 19.48
N SER A 970 -37.30 25.54 19.19
CA SER A 970 -37.99 24.74 20.20
C SER A 970 -37.33 23.38 20.38
N LEU A 971 -37.97 22.30 19.90
CA LEU A 971 -37.46 20.94 20.03
C LEU A 971 -36.19 20.70 19.20
N GLY A 972 -36.04 21.32 18.02
CA GLY A 972 -34.84 21.16 17.21
C GLY A 972 -33.56 21.74 17.85
N HIS A 973 -33.74 22.68 18.79
CA HIS A 973 -32.71 23.27 19.66
C HIS A 973 -31.35 23.56 19.00
N CYS A 974 -31.30 23.96 17.72
CA CYS A 974 -30.03 24.03 16.98
C CYS A 974 -29.02 24.99 17.62
N SER A 975 -29.50 26.01 18.34
CA SER A 975 -28.66 26.95 19.08
C SER A 975 -27.85 26.29 20.19
N ALA A 976 -28.30 25.16 20.74
CA ALA A 976 -27.62 24.47 21.83
C ALA A 976 -26.21 24.00 21.47
N CYS A 977 -25.99 23.68 20.19
CA CYS A 977 -24.69 23.29 19.62
C CYS A 977 -24.06 24.43 18.81
N HIS A 978 -24.86 25.18 18.06
CA HIS A 978 -24.38 26.21 17.12
C HIS A 978 -24.27 27.62 17.71
N THR A 979 -24.38 27.79 19.03
CA THR A 979 -24.20 29.09 19.71
C THR A 979 -23.11 28.99 20.78
N PRO A 980 -22.16 29.94 20.84
CA PRO A 980 -21.09 29.88 21.82
C PRO A 980 -21.65 30.17 23.22
N ARG A 981 -21.08 29.52 24.23
CA ARG A 981 -21.52 29.69 25.63
C ARG A 981 -20.68 30.76 26.34
N ASN A 982 -21.28 31.45 27.31
CA ASN A 982 -20.59 32.37 28.21
C ASN A 982 -19.92 31.58 29.37
N ALA A 983 -19.19 32.28 30.25
CA ALA A 983 -18.47 31.64 31.36
C ALA A 983 -19.38 30.89 32.36
N PHE A 984 -20.69 31.14 32.35
CA PHE A 984 -21.69 30.45 33.18
C PHE A 984 -22.40 29.30 32.43
N GLY A 985 -21.96 28.96 31.22
CA GLY A 985 -22.54 27.88 30.41
C GLY A 985 -23.83 28.24 29.67
N ALA A 986 -24.28 29.50 29.70
CA ALA A 986 -25.47 29.96 28.97
C ALA A 986 -25.11 30.38 27.53
N GLU A 987 -26.04 30.19 26.58
CA GLU A 987 -25.90 30.64 25.20
C GLU A 987 -25.72 32.16 25.12
N LYS A 988 -24.77 32.63 24.30
CA LYS A 988 -24.61 34.06 24.01
C LYS A 988 -25.72 34.53 23.06
N THR A 989 -26.26 35.72 23.31
CA THR A 989 -27.35 36.31 22.51
C THR A 989 -26.83 37.33 21.49
N GLY A 990 -27.71 37.91 20.69
CA GLY A 990 -27.36 38.95 19.71
C GLY A 990 -26.57 38.37 18.54
N ALA A 991 -25.51 39.07 18.10
CA ALA A 991 -24.69 38.64 16.95
C ALA A 991 -23.98 37.28 17.15
N ALA A 992 -23.86 36.80 18.39
CA ALA A 992 -23.29 35.49 18.69
C ALA A 992 -24.30 34.34 18.55
N PHE A 993 -25.60 34.63 18.50
CA PHE A 993 -26.64 33.60 18.32
C PHE A 993 -26.44 32.89 16.99
N MET A 994 -26.41 31.54 17.02
CA MET A 994 -26.07 30.70 15.86
C MET A 994 -24.68 30.99 15.25
N GLY A 995 -23.78 31.60 16.02
CA GLY A 995 -22.42 32.00 15.61
C GLY A 995 -21.36 30.90 15.67
N GLY A 996 -21.75 29.64 15.87
CA GLY A 996 -20.86 28.47 16.02
C GLY A 996 -20.70 28.02 17.47
N GLY A 997 -20.15 26.83 17.70
CA GLY A 997 -19.99 26.29 19.06
C GLY A 997 -19.17 25.01 19.12
N MET A 998 -19.19 24.34 20.27
CA MET A 998 -18.54 23.04 20.48
C MET A 998 -19.55 22.03 21.03
N ALA A 999 -19.60 20.84 20.45
CA ALA A 999 -20.45 19.74 20.89
C ALA A 999 -19.67 18.42 20.82
N GLU A 1000 -19.59 17.67 21.93
CA GLU A 1000 -18.92 16.35 21.98
C GLU A 1000 -17.47 16.36 21.43
N GLY A 1001 -16.74 17.47 21.62
CA GLY A 1001 -15.37 17.63 21.11
C GLY A 1001 -15.25 17.99 19.63
N TRP A 1002 -16.38 18.22 18.94
CA TRP A 1002 -16.48 18.73 17.57
C TRP A 1002 -16.81 20.22 17.55
N GLU A 1003 -16.25 20.94 16.59
CA GLU A 1003 -16.64 22.31 16.27
C GLU A 1003 -17.95 22.30 15.46
N ALA A 1004 -19.00 22.89 16.02
CA ALA A 1004 -20.26 23.13 15.30
C ALA A 1004 -20.15 24.45 14.51
N PRO A 1005 -20.29 24.43 13.18
CA PRO A 1005 -20.10 25.61 12.34
C PRO A 1005 -21.15 26.69 12.61
N ALA A 1006 -20.83 27.96 12.35
CA ALA A 1006 -21.86 29.01 12.44
C ALA A 1006 -22.92 28.84 11.35
N LEU A 1007 -24.19 29.03 11.74
CA LEU A 1007 -25.36 29.04 10.84
C LEU A 1007 -25.81 30.47 10.49
N SER A 1008 -25.13 31.47 11.05
CA SER A 1008 -25.33 32.90 10.76
C SER A 1008 -24.29 33.41 9.75
N THR A 1009 -24.26 34.74 9.55
CA THR A 1009 -23.24 35.44 8.73
C THR A 1009 -21.80 35.26 9.21
N LEU A 1010 -21.57 34.63 10.37
CA LEU A 1010 -20.24 34.27 10.87
C LEU A 1010 -19.71 32.94 10.29
N SER A 1011 -20.43 32.32 9.36
CA SER A 1011 -20.02 31.06 8.74
C SER A 1011 -18.68 31.17 8.01
N ASN A 1012 -17.81 30.18 8.22
CA ASN A 1012 -16.54 30.05 7.51
C ASN A 1012 -16.68 29.28 6.18
N ALA A 1013 -17.90 28.89 5.79
CA ALA A 1013 -18.14 28.18 4.55
C ALA A 1013 -17.68 29.03 3.34
N PRO A 1014 -16.94 28.45 2.38
CA PRO A 1014 -16.41 29.19 1.23
C PRO A 1014 -17.52 29.70 0.30
N VAL A 1015 -18.63 28.97 0.27
CA VAL A 1015 -19.87 29.33 -0.43
C VAL A 1015 -20.96 29.53 0.63
N PRO A 1016 -21.87 30.52 0.49
CA PRO A 1016 -22.97 30.68 1.44
C PRO A 1016 -24.03 29.58 1.27
N TRP A 1017 -24.66 29.20 2.39
CA TRP A 1017 -25.72 28.20 2.40
C TRP A 1017 -27.03 28.76 1.82
N SER A 1018 -27.59 28.08 0.83
CA SER A 1018 -28.93 28.38 0.31
C SER A 1018 -30.01 27.55 1.02
N GLU A 1019 -31.27 27.93 0.85
CA GLU A 1019 -32.40 27.13 1.35
C GLU A 1019 -32.40 25.70 0.78
N ASP A 1020 -32.07 25.53 -0.50
CA ASP A 1020 -32.04 24.21 -1.14
C ASP A 1020 -30.89 23.34 -0.63
N GLU A 1021 -29.71 23.94 -0.44
CA GLU A 1021 -28.55 23.22 0.13
C GLU A 1021 -28.83 22.82 1.58
N LEU A 1022 -29.43 23.70 2.39
CA LEU A 1022 -29.83 23.38 3.77
C LEU A 1022 -30.90 22.30 3.82
N PHE A 1023 -31.89 22.34 2.94
CA PHE A 1023 -32.89 21.29 2.84
C PHE A 1023 -32.24 19.95 2.46
N SER A 1024 -31.36 19.94 1.45
CA SER A 1024 -30.66 18.73 1.02
C SER A 1024 -29.82 18.15 2.16
N TYR A 1025 -29.07 19.00 2.88
CA TYR A 1025 -28.25 18.56 4.00
C TYR A 1025 -29.07 17.96 5.13
N LEU A 1026 -30.14 18.65 5.57
CA LEU A 1026 -31.00 18.17 6.66
C LEU A 1026 -31.82 16.93 6.28
N ARG A 1027 -32.14 16.74 5.00
CA ARG A 1027 -32.96 15.62 4.51
C ARG A 1027 -32.15 14.38 4.15
N TYR A 1028 -31.00 14.58 3.53
CA TYR A 1028 -30.20 13.51 2.90
C TYR A 1028 -28.80 13.36 3.52
N GLY A 1029 -28.38 14.27 4.41
CA GLY A 1029 -27.06 14.24 5.03
C GLY A 1029 -25.93 14.69 4.12
N HIS A 1030 -26.26 15.33 2.99
CA HIS A 1030 -25.30 15.84 2.04
C HIS A 1030 -25.83 17.07 1.30
N ALA A 1031 -24.95 18.04 1.10
CA ALA A 1031 -25.17 19.21 0.27
C ALA A 1031 -24.00 19.35 -0.72
N PRO A 1032 -24.25 19.40 -2.04
CA PRO A 1032 -23.21 19.45 -3.07
C PRO A 1032 -22.11 20.48 -2.84
N LEU A 1033 -22.47 21.65 -2.29
CA LEU A 1033 -21.53 22.76 -2.09
C LEU A 1033 -20.90 22.81 -0.69
N HIS A 1034 -21.20 21.86 0.20
CA HIS A 1034 -20.77 21.93 1.60
C HIS A 1034 -20.27 20.61 2.20
N GLY A 1035 -20.64 19.46 1.63
CA GLY A 1035 -20.18 18.13 2.04
C GLY A 1035 -21.22 17.28 2.75
N VAL A 1036 -20.73 16.24 3.45
CA VAL A 1036 -21.56 15.24 4.15
C VAL A 1036 -21.64 15.51 5.66
N ALA A 1037 -22.73 15.06 6.29
CA ALA A 1037 -22.88 15.09 7.74
C ALA A 1037 -22.01 14.02 8.42
N ALA A 1038 -21.20 14.44 9.39
CA ALA A 1038 -20.30 13.59 10.18
C ALA A 1038 -20.37 13.96 11.67
N GLY A 1039 -19.78 13.13 12.53
CA GLY A 1039 -19.74 13.35 13.97
C GLY A 1039 -21.16 13.50 14.58
N PRO A 1040 -21.36 14.42 15.53
CA PRO A 1040 -22.65 14.60 16.23
C PRO A 1040 -23.81 15.00 15.33
N MET A 1041 -23.55 15.52 14.12
CA MET A 1041 -24.61 15.92 13.19
C MET A 1041 -25.20 14.74 12.40
N ALA A 1042 -24.43 13.67 12.18
CA ALA A 1042 -24.89 12.49 11.45
C ALA A 1042 -26.15 11.84 12.06
N PRO A 1043 -26.22 11.54 13.37
CA PRO A 1043 -27.43 10.99 13.98
C PRO A 1043 -28.59 12.00 14.00
N VAL A 1044 -28.32 13.31 14.12
CA VAL A 1044 -29.35 14.36 14.05
C VAL A 1044 -30.04 14.35 12.69
N VAL A 1045 -29.26 14.31 11.60
CA VAL A 1045 -29.82 14.20 10.25
C VAL A 1045 -30.61 12.91 10.09
N ASN A 1046 -30.09 11.78 10.60
CA ASN A 1046 -30.77 10.49 10.49
C ASN A 1046 -32.15 10.48 11.17
N ASP A 1047 -32.32 11.19 12.30
CA ASP A 1047 -33.59 11.32 13.00
C ASP A 1047 -34.55 12.32 12.33
N LEU A 1048 -34.04 13.44 11.83
CA LEU A 1048 -34.85 14.47 11.13
C LEU A 1048 -35.60 13.92 9.90
N VAL A 1049 -35.14 12.81 9.34
CA VAL A 1049 -35.74 12.12 8.21
C VAL A 1049 -37.17 11.67 8.45
N ALA A 1050 -37.55 11.44 9.71
CA ALA A 1050 -38.91 11.10 10.06
C ALA A 1050 -39.89 12.25 9.82
N LEU A 1051 -39.40 13.50 9.82
CA LEU A 1051 -40.22 14.69 9.61
C LEU A 1051 -40.69 14.81 8.16
N PRO A 1052 -41.87 15.41 7.93
CA PRO A 1052 -42.33 15.70 6.59
C PRO A 1052 -41.42 16.75 5.92
N ASP A 1053 -41.27 16.63 4.60
CA ASP A 1053 -40.43 17.55 3.81
C ASP A 1053 -40.83 19.02 4.01
N SER A 1054 -42.11 19.32 4.27
CA SER A 1054 -42.58 20.68 4.58
C SER A 1054 -41.96 21.27 5.84
N ASP A 1055 -41.70 20.45 6.87
CA ASP A 1055 -41.09 20.91 8.12
C ASP A 1055 -39.57 21.08 7.95
N ILE A 1056 -38.90 20.16 7.25
CA ILE A 1056 -37.47 20.31 6.91
C ILE A 1056 -37.24 21.54 6.02
N ARG A 1057 -38.14 21.77 5.06
CA ARG A 1057 -38.12 22.97 4.21
C ARG A 1057 -38.33 24.24 5.03
N ALA A 1058 -39.29 24.25 5.95
CA ALA A 1058 -39.50 25.39 6.85
C ALA A 1058 -38.24 25.68 7.70
N MET A 1059 -37.60 24.65 8.25
CA MET A 1059 -36.33 24.79 8.99
C MET A 1059 -35.23 25.40 8.10
N ALA A 1060 -35.10 24.91 6.87
CA ALA A 1060 -34.14 25.45 5.89
C ALA A 1060 -34.42 26.91 5.54
N THR A 1061 -35.69 27.30 5.31
CA THR A 1061 -36.09 28.70 5.05
C THR A 1061 -35.68 29.61 6.22
N TYR A 1062 -35.92 29.17 7.46
CA TYR A 1062 -35.52 29.96 8.64
C TYR A 1062 -34.00 30.07 8.76
N LEU A 1063 -33.26 28.97 8.65
CA LEU A 1063 -31.81 28.96 8.77
C LEU A 1063 -31.13 29.80 7.67
N ALA A 1064 -31.60 29.70 6.41
CA ALA A 1064 -31.11 30.52 5.31
C ALA A 1064 -31.29 32.02 5.58
N SER A 1065 -32.37 32.41 6.28
CA SER A 1065 -32.60 33.81 6.64
C SER A 1065 -31.61 34.39 7.66
N LEU A 1066 -30.89 33.52 8.40
CA LEU A 1066 -29.85 33.95 9.35
C LEU A 1066 -28.52 34.29 8.66
N ASN A 1067 -28.37 33.90 7.40
CA ASN A 1067 -27.22 34.18 6.55
C ASN A 1067 -27.68 34.56 5.13
N PRO A 1068 -28.34 35.71 4.96
CA PRO A 1068 -28.94 36.09 3.69
C PRO A 1068 -27.87 36.24 2.60
N LEU A 1069 -28.16 35.66 1.43
CA LEU A 1069 -27.33 35.83 0.23
C LEU A 1069 -27.37 37.30 -0.24
N GLU A 1070 -26.19 37.88 -0.48
CA GLU A 1070 -26.09 39.21 -1.08
C GLU A 1070 -26.68 39.22 -2.51
N PRO A 1071 -27.43 40.28 -2.90
CA PRO A 1071 -28.03 40.37 -4.22
C PRO A 1071 -26.99 40.22 -5.35
N ASN A 1072 -27.28 39.38 -6.35
CA ASN A 1072 -26.41 39.02 -7.49
C ASN A 1072 -25.22 38.10 -7.19
N THR A 1073 -25.17 37.47 -6.01
CA THR A 1073 -24.21 36.39 -5.74
C THR A 1073 -24.63 35.12 -6.52
N ASP A 1074 -23.70 34.51 -7.26
CA ASP A 1074 -23.86 33.18 -7.87
C ASP A 1074 -23.02 32.15 -7.09
N PRO A 1075 -23.62 31.39 -6.14
CA PRO A 1075 -22.94 30.36 -5.38
C PRO A 1075 -22.23 29.31 -6.24
N ALA A 1076 -22.79 28.98 -7.41
CA ALA A 1076 -22.19 28.00 -8.31
C ALA A 1076 -20.95 28.56 -9.02
N ALA A 1077 -20.93 29.86 -9.34
CA ALA A 1077 -19.72 30.51 -9.84
C ALA A 1077 -18.62 30.59 -8.78
N MET A 1078 -18.97 30.91 -7.52
CA MET A 1078 -18.02 30.91 -6.41
C MET A 1078 -17.44 29.51 -6.18
N ALA A 1079 -18.29 28.47 -6.19
CA ALA A 1079 -17.86 27.08 -6.08
C ALA A 1079 -16.82 26.72 -7.15
N ARG A 1080 -17.12 27.02 -8.43
CA ARG A 1080 -16.18 26.80 -9.54
C ARG A 1080 -14.87 27.55 -9.34
N GLN A 1081 -14.90 28.76 -8.78
CA GLN A 1081 -13.69 29.53 -8.51
C GLN A 1081 -12.79 28.87 -7.46
N TYR A 1082 -13.35 28.36 -6.36
CA TYR A 1082 -12.60 27.62 -5.34
C TYR A 1082 -12.05 26.30 -5.88
N GLU A 1083 -12.86 25.57 -6.64
CA GLU A 1083 -12.44 24.33 -7.30
C GLU A 1083 -11.29 24.59 -8.28
N GLN A 1084 -11.39 25.63 -9.12
CA GLN A 1084 -10.31 26.03 -10.03
C GLN A 1084 -9.06 26.45 -9.26
N ALA A 1085 -9.19 27.25 -8.20
CA ALA A 1085 -8.05 27.65 -7.36
C ALA A 1085 -7.33 26.44 -6.74
N SER A 1086 -8.08 25.40 -6.35
CA SER A 1086 -7.53 24.14 -5.81
C SER A 1086 -6.83 23.26 -6.86
N THR A 1087 -7.01 23.55 -8.15
CA THR A 1087 -6.28 22.91 -9.25
C THR A 1087 -5.11 23.75 -9.77
N ILE A 1088 -5.11 25.05 -9.50
CA ILE A 1088 -4.10 26.03 -9.99
C ILE A 1088 -2.95 26.20 -8.99
N THR A 1089 -3.16 25.93 -7.71
CA THR A 1089 -2.05 25.86 -6.75
C THR A 1089 -1.17 24.67 -7.16
N GLY A 1090 0.01 24.98 -7.70
CA GLY A 1090 0.98 23.97 -8.17
C GLY A 1090 1.10 22.86 -7.13
N THR A 1091 1.14 21.62 -7.62
CA THR A 1091 1.25 20.37 -6.86
C THR A 1091 2.11 20.59 -5.61
N ALA A 1092 1.48 20.81 -4.45
CA ALA A 1092 2.23 20.76 -3.21
C ALA A 1092 2.78 19.33 -3.13
N THR A 1093 4.11 19.19 -3.02
CA THR A 1093 4.81 17.91 -3.27
C THR A 1093 5.41 17.29 -1.99
N GLY A 1094 4.92 17.72 -0.83
CA GLY A 1094 5.33 17.28 0.51
C GLY A 1094 4.93 15.84 0.87
N LEU A 1095 5.37 15.34 2.03
CA LEU A 1095 4.89 14.07 2.59
C LEU A 1095 3.35 14.03 2.64
N GLY A 1096 2.70 15.11 3.06
CA GLY A 1096 1.23 15.21 3.08
C GLY A 1096 0.56 14.99 1.72
N ALA A 1097 1.20 15.42 0.63
CA ALA A 1097 0.69 15.21 -0.72
C ALA A 1097 0.80 13.75 -1.17
N ARG A 1098 1.93 13.11 -0.87
CA ARG A 1098 2.12 11.67 -1.17
C ARG A 1098 1.17 10.80 -0.36
N LEU A 1099 0.94 11.14 0.90
CA LEU A 1099 -0.07 10.49 1.73
C LEU A 1099 -1.48 10.69 1.13
N PHE A 1100 -1.80 11.90 0.67
CA PHE A 1100 -3.06 12.17 -0.01
C PHE A 1100 -3.20 11.36 -1.30
N ASP A 1101 -2.20 11.37 -2.18
CA ASP A 1101 -2.24 10.65 -3.46
C ASP A 1101 -2.32 9.12 -3.27
N GLY A 1102 -1.58 8.58 -2.30
CA GLY A 1102 -1.54 7.15 -2.02
C GLY A 1102 -2.78 6.62 -1.29
N ALA A 1103 -3.41 7.42 -0.43
CA ALA A 1103 -4.50 6.95 0.44
C ALA A 1103 -5.86 7.65 0.21
N CYS A 1104 -5.89 8.92 -0.17
CA CYS A 1104 -7.11 9.74 -0.20
C CYS A 1104 -7.60 10.08 -1.62
N ALA A 1105 -6.70 10.27 -2.59
CA ALA A 1105 -7.01 10.82 -3.90
C ALA A 1105 -7.92 9.91 -4.75
N ALA A 1106 -7.94 8.60 -4.48
CA ALA A 1106 -8.86 7.67 -5.15
C ALA A 1106 -10.34 8.04 -4.92
N CYS A 1107 -10.68 8.62 -3.76
CA CYS A 1107 -12.03 9.03 -3.39
C CYS A 1107 -12.23 10.56 -3.32
N HIS A 1108 -11.15 11.34 -3.42
CA HIS A 1108 -11.16 12.80 -3.29
C HIS A 1108 -10.49 13.52 -4.48
N HIS A 1109 -10.45 12.89 -5.65
CA HIS A 1109 -9.73 13.45 -6.80
C HIS A 1109 -10.29 14.81 -7.23
N THR A 1110 -9.43 15.69 -7.71
CA THR A 1110 -9.84 16.94 -8.37
C THR A 1110 -10.26 16.66 -9.81
N GLY A 1111 -11.57 16.74 -10.12
CA GLY A 1111 -12.09 16.68 -11.50
C GLY A 1111 -13.30 15.77 -11.70
N SER A 1112 -13.82 15.74 -12.93
CA SER A 1112 -14.98 14.94 -13.36
C SER A 1112 -14.63 13.48 -13.71
N GLY A 1113 -13.88 12.82 -12.81
CA GLY A 1113 -13.65 11.38 -12.85
C GLY A 1113 -14.93 10.57 -12.56
N PRO A 1114 -14.97 9.27 -12.92
CA PRO A 1114 -16.12 8.43 -12.63
C PRO A 1114 -16.33 8.28 -11.13
N GLN A 1115 -17.56 8.57 -10.66
CA GLN A 1115 -17.96 8.33 -9.28
C GLN A 1115 -18.08 6.81 -9.06
N LEU A 1116 -17.07 6.23 -8.41
CA LEU A 1116 -17.04 4.78 -8.18
C LEU A 1116 -18.01 4.36 -7.07
N PHE A 1117 -18.06 5.10 -5.94
CA PHE A 1117 -18.90 4.80 -4.77
C PHE A 1117 -19.20 6.06 -3.92
N GLY A 1118 -20.36 6.12 -3.25
CA GLY A 1118 -20.68 7.13 -2.21
C GLY A 1118 -20.84 8.57 -2.72
N ALA A 1119 -21.01 9.54 -1.81
CA ALA A 1119 -21.01 10.97 -2.15
C ALA A 1119 -19.56 11.47 -2.36
N HIS A 1120 -19.33 12.26 -3.42
CA HIS A 1120 -18.00 12.79 -3.77
C HIS A 1120 -17.97 14.33 -3.71
N PRO A 1121 -18.07 14.93 -2.50
CA PRO A 1121 -18.04 16.39 -2.38
C PRO A 1121 -16.64 16.94 -2.64
N SER A 1122 -16.57 18.09 -3.32
CA SER A 1122 -15.31 18.79 -3.54
C SER A 1122 -14.68 19.20 -2.21
N LEU A 1123 -13.43 18.77 -1.98
CA LEU A 1123 -12.68 19.19 -0.78
C LEU A 1123 -12.48 20.70 -0.74
N ALA A 1124 -12.40 21.37 -1.90
CA ALA A 1124 -12.27 22.82 -1.97
C ALA A 1124 -13.45 23.56 -1.32
N LEU A 1125 -14.62 22.93 -1.27
CA LEU A 1125 -15.86 23.49 -0.73
C LEU A 1125 -16.16 23.00 0.70
N ASN A 1126 -15.37 22.06 1.22
CA ASN A 1126 -15.63 21.46 2.53
C ASN A 1126 -15.36 22.47 3.65
N THR A 1127 -16.38 22.77 4.45
CA THR A 1127 -16.32 23.80 5.50
C THR A 1127 -15.23 23.53 6.55
N ASN A 1128 -14.87 22.27 6.82
CA ASN A 1128 -13.84 21.92 7.80
C ASN A 1128 -12.45 22.43 7.38
N LEU A 1129 -12.14 22.44 6.07
CA LEU A 1129 -10.87 22.94 5.55
C LEU A 1129 -10.72 24.46 5.69
N HIS A 1130 -11.86 25.17 5.73
CA HIS A 1130 -11.94 26.62 5.89
C HIS A 1130 -12.08 27.07 7.35
N SER A 1131 -12.19 26.12 8.29
CA SER A 1131 -12.31 26.45 9.72
C SER A 1131 -11.05 27.13 10.28
N THR A 1132 -11.23 27.85 11.38
CA THR A 1132 -10.13 28.45 12.14
C THR A 1132 -9.27 27.40 12.84
N THR A 1133 -9.80 26.21 13.14
CA THR A 1133 -9.07 25.10 13.80
C THR A 1133 -9.07 23.82 12.95
N PRO A 1134 -8.04 22.96 13.07
CA PRO A 1134 -7.95 21.71 12.31
C PRO A 1134 -8.76 20.54 12.93
N ASP A 1135 -9.35 20.73 14.11
CA ASP A 1135 -9.81 19.63 14.97
C ASP A 1135 -10.82 18.68 14.29
N ASN A 1136 -11.84 19.22 13.62
CA ASN A 1136 -12.83 18.40 12.91
C ASN A 1136 -12.19 17.60 11.76
N LEU A 1137 -11.27 18.21 11.01
CA LEU A 1137 -10.58 17.55 9.91
C LEU A 1137 -9.69 16.41 10.43
N ILE A 1138 -8.94 16.67 11.51
CA ILE A 1138 -8.11 15.65 12.17
C ILE A 1138 -8.98 14.47 12.64
N ARG A 1139 -10.13 14.74 13.28
CA ARG A 1139 -11.06 13.69 13.73
C ARG A 1139 -11.58 12.85 12.56
N VAL A 1140 -12.00 13.48 11.46
CA VAL A 1140 -12.47 12.76 10.27
C VAL A 1140 -11.37 11.87 9.66
N ILE A 1141 -10.12 12.33 9.64
CA ILE A 1141 -8.99 11.52 9.12
C ILE A 1141 -8.67 10.36 10.06
N LEU A 1142 -8.59 10.61 11.37
CA LEU A 1142 -8.24 9.59 12.36
C LEU A 1142 -9.35 8.54 12.47
N ASP A 1143 -10.59 8.98 12.66
CA ASP A 1143 -11.71 8.12 13.04
C ASP A 1143 -12.53 7.63 11.82
N GLY A 1144 -12.31 8.22 10.65
CA GLY A 1144 -13.07 7.91 9.44
C GLY A 1144 -14.55 8.33 9.52
N ILE A 1145 -15.34 7.83 8.58
CA ILE A 1145 -16.81 7.93 8.59
C ILE A 1145 -17.37 6.52 8.41
N GLY A 1146 -17.35 5.74 9.49
CA GLY A 1146 -17.83 4.35 9.49
C GLY A 1146 -19.35 4.22 9.50
N SER A 1147 -20.05 5.16 10.14
CA SER A 1147 -21.51 5.21 10.25
C SER A 1147 -22.04 6.52 9.66
N PRO A 1148 -22.11 6.65 8.31
CA PRO A 1148 -22.66 7.86 7.69
C PRO A 1148 -24.15 8.02 8.07
N ALA A 1149 -24.67 9.25 7.99
CA ALA A 1149 -26.10 9.53 8.22
C ALA A 1149 -27.02 8.71 7.28
N ARG A 1150 -26.46 8.22 6.18
CA ARG A 1150 -27.11 7.48 5.10
C ARG A 1150 -26.14 6.49 4.47
N PRO A 1151 -26.51 5.22 4.27
CA PRO A 1151 -25.63 4.22 3.63
C PRO A 1151 -25.17 4.64 2.23
N GLU A 1152 -26.00 5.38 1.49
CA GLU A 1152 -25.72 5.79 0.11
C GLU A 1152 -24.56 6.81 0.01
N LEU A 1153 -24.18 7.44 1.13
CA LEU A 1153 -23.06 8.40 1.17
C LEU A 1153 -21.69 7.71 1.12
N GLY A 1154 -21.63 6.39 1.31
CA GLY A 1154 -20.37 5.65 1.39
C GLY A 1154 -19.63 5.83 2.72
N THR A 1155 -18.66 4.96 2.96
CA THR A 1155 -17.82 4.98 4.17
C THR A 1155 -16.45 5.56 3.86
N MET A 1156 -15.90 6.33 4.79
CA MET A 1156 -14.50 6.76 4.74
C MET A 1156 -13.67 5.92 5.72
N PRO A 1157 -12.55 5.30 5.29
CA PRO A 1157 -11.70 4.52 6.18
C PRO A 1157 -11.05 5.41 7.27
N ALA A 1158 -10.80 4.81 8.43
CA ALA A 1158 -10.10 5.44 9.54
C ALA A 1158 -8.58 5.25 9.38
N TYR A 1159 -7.79 6.31 9.58
CA TYR A 1159 -6.33 6.26 9.46
C TYR A 1159 -5.60 6.34 10.81
N ARG A 1160 -6.34 6.27 11.93
CA ARG A 1160 -5.77 6.27 13.29
C ARG A 1160 -4.68 5.23 13.45
N ASP A 1161 -4.87 4.00 12.97
CA ASP A 1161 -3.88 2.93 13.16
C ASP A 1161 -2.89 2.80 11.99
N SER A 1162 -3.13 3.51 10.89
CA SER A 1162 -2.31 3.44 9.67
C SER A 1162 -1.28 4.57 9.56
N PHE A 1163 -1.60 5.77 10.07
CA PHE A 1163 -0.70 6.92 10.06
C PHE A 1163 -0.28 7.32 11.47
N ASN A 1164 0.99 7.70 11.64
CA ASN A 1164 1.48 8.31 12.88
C ASN A 1164 1.11 9.80 12.97
N ASP A 1165 1.38 10.44 14.11
CA ASP A 1165 1.00 11.84 14.35
C ASP A 1165 1.65 12.82 13.37
N ALA A 1166 2.90 12.58 12.97
CA ALA A 1166 3.61 13.42 12.02
C ALA A 1166 3.00 13.32 10.61
N GLN A 1167 2.69 12.10 10.15
CA GLN A 1167 2.03 11.85 8.87
C GLN A 1167 0.65 12.54 8.80
N VAL A 1168 -0.16 12.44 9.86
CA VAL A 1168 -1.47 13.11 9.91
C VAL A 1168 -1.31 14.63 9.92
N ALA A 1169 -0.33 15.18 10.64
CA ALA A 1169 -0.08 16.62 10.67
C ALA A 1169 0.34 17.17 9.29
N GLU A 1170 1.21 16.45 8.58
CA GLU A 1170 1.63 16.78 7.22
C GLU A 1170 0.46 16.71 6.24
N LEU A 1171 -0.38 15.65 6.32
CA LEU A 1171 -1.58 15.51 5.49
C LEU A 1171 -2.57 16.66 5.73
N VAL A 1172 -2.88 16.98 6.99
CA VAL A 1172 -3.80 18.08 7.37
C VAL A 1172 -3.30 19.43 6.86
N THR A 1173 -1.99 19.68 6.98
CA THR A 1173 -1.36 20.91 6.49
C THR A 1173 -1.45 21.01 4.97
N TYR A 1174 -1.14 19.92 4.26
CA TYR A 1174 -1.28 19.82 2.81
C TYR A 1174 -2.72 20.09 2.35
N LEU A 1175 -3.70 19.41 2.95
CA LEU A 1175 -5.10 19.56 2.56
C LEU A 1175 -5.57 21.01 2.68
N ARG A 1176 -5.19 21.71 3.75
CA ARG A 1176 -5.52 23.14 3.89
C ARG A 1176 -4.84 24.00 2.85
N GLN A 1177 -3.56 23.77 2.59
CA GLN A 1177 -2.80 24.53 1.60
C GLN A 1177 -3.38 24.35 0.19
N GLN A 1178 -3.73 23.12 -0.18
CA GLN A 1178 -4.21 22.78 -1.51
C GLN A 1178 -5.68 23.19 -1.73
N PHE A 1179 -6.55 22.90 -0.77
CA PHE A 1179 -8.00 22.98 -1.00
C PHE A 1179 -8.66 24.21 -0.37
N ALA A 1180 -8.04 24.88 0.61
CA ALA A 1180 -8.66 26.00 1.33
C ALA A 1180 -8.30 27.39 0.77
N GLY A 1181 -8.06 27.52 -0.55
CA GLY A 1181 -8.03 28.80 -1.28
C GLY A 1181 -7.31 29.98 -0.59
N GLY A 1182 -6.04 29.82 -0.21
CA GLY A 1182 -5.22 30.91 0.36
C GLY A 1182 -5.46 31.22 1.85
N LYS A 1183 -6.19 30.38 2.59
CA LYS A 1183 -6.29 30.49 4.06
C LYS A 1183 -4.91 30.33 4.73
N PRO A 1184 -4.62 31.08 5.81
CA PRO A 1184 -3.38 30.92 6.56
C PRO A 1184 -3.22 29.49 7.12
N ALA A 1185 -1.99 28.97 7.13
CA ALA A 1185 -1.68 27.68 7.73
C ALA A 1185 -2.08 27.64 9.22
N TRP A 1186 -2.61 26.49 9.67
CA TRP A 1186 -2.85 26.26 11.09
C TRP A 1186 -1.53 26.18 11.86
N GLN A 1187 -1.57 26.56 13.13
CA GLN A 1187 -0.42 26.48 14.04
C GLN A 1187 -0.52 25.22 14.90
N ASP A 1188 0.63 24.68 15.33
CA ASP A 1188 0.72 23.55 16.27
C ASP A 1188 -0.13 22.32 15.90
N VAL A 1189 -0.17 21.98 14.60
CA VAL A 1189 -0.98 20.86 14.07
C VAL A 1189 -0.61 19.54 14.73
N THR A 1190 0.69 19.22 14.87
CA THR A 1190 1.16 17.97 15.50
C THR A 1190 0.66 17.83 16.95
N ALA A 1191 0.68 18.92 17.73
CA ALA A 1191 0.16 18.90 19.10
C ALA A 1191 -1.36 18.71 19.12
N SER A 1192 -2.08 19.28 18.14
CA SER A 1192 -3.53 19.06 17.98
C SER A 1192 -3.85 17.61 17.62
N VAL A 1193 -3.06 16.99 16.74
CA VAL A 1193 -3.19 15.57 16.39
C VAL A 1193 -2.98 14.70 17.62
N ALA A 1194 -1.87 14.88 18.35
CA ALA A 1194 -1.58 14.10 19.56
C ALA A 1194 -2.70 14.22 20.61
N ARG A 1195 -3.22 15.45 20.84
CA ARG A 1195 -4.34 15.71 21.76
C ARG A 1195 -5.61 14.98 21.34
N ILE A 1196 -5.98 15.04 20.06
CA ILE A 1196 -7.20 14.39 19.55
C ILE A 1196 -7.04 12.87 19.56
N ARG A 1197 -5.86 12.35 19.18
CA ARG A 1197 -5.56 10.92 19.19
C ARG A 1197 -5.59 10.33 20.61
N ALA A 1198 -5.13 11.08 21.61
CA ALA A 1198 -5.19 10.67 23.02
C ALA A 1198 -6.62 10.63 23.58
N THR A 1199 -7.59 11.25 22.90
CA THR A 1199 -9.00 11.10 23.26
C THR A 1199 -9.48 9.73 22.76
N PRO A 1200 -10.13 8.90 23.60
CA PRO A 1200 -10.71 7.63 23.17
C PRO A 1200 -11.59 7.85 21.93
N GLN A 1201 -11.55 6.91 20.99
CA GLN A 1201 -12.48 6.91 19.87
C GLN A 1201 -13.91 6.91 20.45
N ALA A 1202 -14.74 7.85 20.01
CA ALA A 1202 -16.16 7.74 20.28
C ALA A 1202 -16.67 6.58 19.42
N GLU A 1203 -16.95 5.44 20.07
CA GLU A 1203 -17.48 4.22 19.43
C GLU A 1203 -18.90 4.40 18.88
#